data_AF-A0A8T2MY31-F1
#
_entry.id   AF-A0A8T2MY31-F1
#
_cell.length_a   1.000
_cell.length_b   1.000
_cell.length_c   1.000
_cell.angle_alpha   90.00
_cell.angle_beta   90.00
_cell.angle_gamma   90.00
#
_symmetry.space_group_name_H-M   'P 1'
#
loop_
_entity.id
_entity.type
_entity.pdbx_description
1 polymer ?
#
loop_
_entity_poly.entity_id
_entity_poly.type
_entity_poly.pdbx_seq_one_letter_code
_entity_poly.pdbx_strand_id
1 'polypeptide(L)'
;MASLPGQLAEVRARAETNLLSTGSAQEVSSEVQTLARIPLPLLAKYHHINAETMIKENSTGQDRKESVASLQKLFTALSILEKYGCNLANPNRPKYWRTVKHNNPVFRATVNAIKGGRSVLNLYGYTNQQPDGLSFPDNVTDPDVGKVAAVTVEVMTLRTELDMFIKVPQEESEIASDGEVLAASESRQWDSKPSPLFTPPKPAPIPRVKTISPPPASQAGGNCNLCGGSPSVLCHPCGSTFFCGQCDQIYHRHPERTNHRREKIKPDNCTICGTEPVSAQCPACNQRLCVECDKLYHTHPDRKDHQRIPTVPVTSLNTLSRSLSSWQCASCTTVNGVKAVLCISCERPRLVCAATSVPEESPQPVTITEWQCKSCTVLNSGSSVLCSVCERPRLATRPPTAPERTAPLTTSQQWTCQFCTYMNSMPSMECEMCDLPRSGPTITPSPASPPLPSPAKVFPAPLPVKPVVTPKQQDPDFMRQKVMKEEGLRLIQQIREGEKKGVSPEEVYAALCVSSGSNVSPCDWLKSELPHLLDEICAMAASVQQDYKTGNSGPQGELQNPGGQSEAVQLSRAEAKQAWLAAGGDTEKAVQHLLRNRRAKVRELCSLGFSEVVRCEEALRLSGGERPLLQPFHQRMWSEQPEPRIDFRHPDKQRMCRRLLALYDLPSWGRCELALSLLQEPDAPYSLEDVVQVVKESQDRDFIKRVLAKQCPICFSIYPYSKMKSLTSCQCSICSECFQEHFTVAVRDKHIRDMVCPACSEPDINDPEHLENYFSTLDIQLRDCLEKEVYELFHQKLTEHALIKDPKFRWCTHCSFGFIWDGDELKVTCPQCNKSFCNECKKPWEQQHQGLTCEQFQVWKRENDPEYQRQGLAGYLRDNGISELPSYSN
;
A
#
# COMPACT_ATOMS: atom_id res chain seq x y z
N MET A 1 -18.61 24.68 25.55
CA MET A 1 -17.89 23.90 24.52
C MET A 1 -16.42 24.25 24.59
N ALA A 2 -15.50 23.34 24.24
CA ALA A 2 -14.08 23.68 24.08
C ALA A 2 -13.87 24.50 22.79
N SER A 3 -12.97 25.47 22.79
CA SER A 3 -12.59 26.23 21.59
C SER A 3 -11.83 25.35 20.60
N LEU A 4 -11.80 25.70 19.31
CA LEU A 4 -11.10 24.90 18.28
C LEU A 4 -9.61 24.63 18.61
N PRO A 5 -8.82 25.59 19.14
CA PRO A 5 -7.45 25.30 19.62
C PRO A 5 -7.41 24.37 20.84
N GLY A 6 -8.41 24.43 21.73
CA GLY A 6 -8.55 23.51 22.86
C GLY A 6 -8.85 22.08 22.40
N GLN A 7 -9.77 21.91 21.43
CA GLN A 7 -10.05 20.62 20.80
C GLN A 7 -8.82 20.06 20.07
N LEU A 8 -8.08 20.91 19.33
CA LEU A 8 -6.83 20.52 18.69
C LEU A 8 -5.81 19.99 19.72
N ALA A 9 -5.60 20.71 20.84
CA ALA A 9 -4.68 20.31 21.89
C ALA A 9 -5.12 19.01 22.60
N GLU A 10 -6.41 18.84 22.87
CA GLU A 10 -6.97 17.66 23.53
C GLU A 10 -6.85 16.39 22.66
N VAL A 11 -7.17 16.49 21.37
CA VAL A 11 -7.03 15.37 20.41
C VAL A 11 -5.55 15.07 20.16
N ARG A 12 -4.69 16.10 20.06
CA ARG A 12 -3.23 15.94 19.94
C ARG A 12 -2.64 15.20 21.12
N ALA A 13 -2.96 15.60 22.35
CA ALA A 13 -2.44 14.95 23.56
C ALA A 13 -2.85 13.47 23.64
N ARG A 14 -4.06 13.11 23.18
CA ARG A 14 -4.48 11.70 23.01
C ARG A 14 -3.63 10.98 21.96
N ALA A 15 -3.49 11.54 20.76
CA ALA A 15 -2.70 10.95 19.68
C ALA A 15 -1.24 10.71 20.09
N GLU A 16 -0.63 11.68 20.77
CA GLU A 16 0.74 11.57 21.29
C GLU A 16 0.85 10.48 22.36
N THR A 17 -0.08 10.42 23.32
CA THR A 17 -0.10 9.40 24.38
C THR A 17 -0.30 7.97 23.83
N ASN A 18 -1.19 7.83 22.84
CA ASN A 18 -1.44 6.55 22.16
C ASN A 18 -0.25 6.12 21.30
N LEU A 19 0.44 7.06 20.63
CA LEU A 19 1.66 6.77 19.87
C LEU A 19 2.85 6.44 20.77
N LEU A 20 2.98 7.10 21.93
CA LEU A 20 4.01 6.85 22.94
C LEU A 20 3.94 5.45 23.57
N SER A 21 2.72 4.93 23.75
CA SER A 21 2.49 3.62 24.38
C SER A 21 2.63 2.44 23.40
N THR A 22 2.38 2.66 22.11
CA THR A 22 2.26 1.58 21.11
C THR A 22 3.33 1.63 20.01
N GLY A 23 3.81 2.81 19.64
CA GLY A 23 4.58 3.05 18.41
C GLY A 23 3.81 2.70 17.13
N SER A 24 2.47 2.68 17.17
CA SER A 24 1.60 2.14 16.13
C SER A 24 0.80 3.24 15.42
N ALA A 25 1.08 3.45 14.12
CA ALA A 25 0.35 4.41 13.29
C ALA A 25 -1.15 4.08 13.15
N GLN A 26 -1.53 2.81 13.25
CA GLN A 26 -2.91 2.36 13.11
C GLN A 26 -3.78 2.74 14.31
N GLU A 27 -3.20 2.77 15.51
CA GLU A 27 -3.93 3.03 16.76
C GLU A 27 -4.18 4.52 17.03
N VAL A 28 -3.54 5.41 16.27
CA VAL A 28 -3.76 6.88 16.30
C VAL A 28 -4.48 7.42 15.08
N SER A 29 -4.92 6.54 14.17
CA SER A 29 -5.49 6.95 12.88
C SER A 29 -6.82 7.72 13.02
N SER A 30 -7.56 7.51 14.11
CA SER A 30 -8.84 8.19 14.38
C SER A 30 -8.59 9.64 14.83
N GLU A 31 -7.66 9.82 15.77
CA GLU A 31 -7.24 11.12 16.27
C GLU A 31 -6.56 11.94 15.18
N VAL A 32 -5.70 11.32 14.37
CA VAL A 32 -5.08 11.97 13.19
C VAL A 32 -6.12 12.44 12.17
N GLN A 33 -7.14 11.61 11.87
CA GLN A 33 -8.21 12.03 10.96
C GLN A 33 -9.09 13.13 11.58
N THR A 34 -9.24 13.14 12.90
CA THR A 34 -9.94 14.21 13.63
C THR A 34 -9.13 15.52 13.58
N LEU A 35 -7.81 15.47 13.85
CA LEU A 35 -6.91 16.61 13.73
C LEU A 35 -6.93 17.21 12.32
N ALA A 36 -6.83 16.37 11.28
CA ALA A 36 -6.86 16.79 9.89
C ALA A 36 -8.13 17.61 9.57
N ARG A 37 -9.29 17.22 10.11
CA ARG A 37 -10.59 17.90 9.91
C ARG A 37 -10.79 19.21 10.68
N ILE A 38 -9.94 19.54 11.67
CA ILE A 38 -10.10 20.81 12.43
C ILE A 38 -9.72 22.02 11.55
N PRO A 39 -10.63 22.98 11.31
CA PRO A 39 -10.36 24.15 10.47
C PRO A 39 -9.59 25.22 11.26
N LEU A 40 -8.26 25.15 11.20
CA LEU A 40 -7.34 26.14 11.76
C LEU A 40 -6.23 26.47 10.76
N PRO A 41 -5.73 27.72 10.71
CA PRO A 41 -4.59 28.10 9.86
C PRO A 41 -3.35 27.24 10.15
N LEU A 42 -2.54 26.96 9.12
CA LEU A 42 -1.38 26.07 9.23
C LEU A 42 -0.44 26.45 10.40
N LEU A 43 -0.17 27.75 10.59
CA LEU A 43 0.68 28.27 11.67
C LEU A 43 0.09 28.09 13.09
N ALA A 44 -1.24 27.97 13.21
CA ALA A 44 -1.92 27.65 14.47
C ALA A 44 -2.10 26.13 14.66
N LYS A 45 -2.03 25.36 13.57
CA LYS A 45 -2.22 23.92 13.57
C LYS A 45 -0.90 23.18 13.83
N TYR A 46 0.19 23.59 13.20
CA TYR A 46 1.50 22.92 13.24
C TYR A 46 2.52 23.73 14.05
N HIS A 47 3.08 23.11 15.09
CA HIS A 47 3.99 23.70 16.08
C HIS A 47 5.43 23.23 15.93
N HIS A 48 5.66 22.07 15.30
CA HIS A 48 6.98 21.48 15.12
C HIS A 48 7.41 21.44 13.66
N ILE A 49 6.53 21.01 12.75
CA ILE A 49 6.81 21.04 11.31
C ILE A 49 6.33 22.36 10.70
N ASN A 50 7.15 23.01 9.87
CA ASN A 50 6.71 24.15 9.09
C ASN A 50 5.93 23.66 7.86
N ALA A 51 4.67 23.28 8.07
CA ALA A 51 3.78 22.76 7.04
C ALA A 51 3.57 23.75 5.88
N GLU A 52 3.50 25.06 6.17
CA GLU A 52 3.31 26.09 5.15
C GLU A 52 4.49 26.15 4.17
N THR A 53 5.73 26.22 4.68
CA THR A 53 6.93 26.16 3.83
C THR A 53 7.05 24.80 3.14
N MET A 54 6.74 23.68 3.81
CA MET A 54 6.78 22.36 3.19
C MET A 54 5.78 22.18 2.05
N ILE A 55 4.59 22.78 2.12
CA ILE A 55 3.65 22.82 1.00
C ILE A 55 4.20 23.74 -0.10
N LYS A 56 4.53 25.00 0.22
CA LYS A 56 4.99 26.00 -0.78
C LYS A 56 6.23 25.55 -1.56
N GLU A 57 7.25 24.99 -0.90
CA GLU A 57 8.49 24.57 -1.54
C GLU A 57 8.39 23.26 -2.36
N ASN A 58 7.28 22.51 -2.23
CA ASN A 58 7.05 21.26 -2.96
C ASN A 58 5.80 21.28 -3.87
N SER A 59 5.08 22.40 -3.94
CA SER A 59 3.91 22.58 -4.82
C SER A 59 4.34 23.22 -6.15
N THR A 60 5.02 22.44 -6.99
CA THR A 60 5.49 22.90 -8.31
C THR A 60 4.64 22.36 -9.45
N GLY A 61 4.14 23.26 -10.29
CA GLY A 61 3.39 23.00 -11.52
C GLY A 61 2.90 24.30 -12.15
N GLN A 62 2.65 24.29 -13.47
CA GLN A 62 1.95 25.38 -14.17
C GLN A 62 0.42 25.18 -14.16
N ASP A 63 -0.05 23.95 -13.96
CA ASP A 63 -1.46 23.60 -13.86
C ASP A 63 -1.78 22.80 -12.57
N ARG A 64 -3.07 22.52 -12.35
CA ARG A 64 -3.57 21.73 -11.21
C ARG A 64 -3.07 20.29 -11.23
N LYS A 65 -2.86 19.68 -12.38
CA LYS A 65 -2.48 18.27 -12.56
C LYS A 65 -1.00 18.06 -12.21
N GLU A 66 -0.12 18.96 -12.64
CA GLU A 66 1.28 19.02 -12.19
C GLU A 66 1.38 19.31 -10.69
N SER A 67 0.58 20.26 -10.20
CA SER A 67 0.54 20.61 -8.77
C SER A 67 0.11 19.42 -7.90
N VAL A 68 -0.96 18.71 -8.26
CA VAL A 68 -1.38 17.46 -7.60
C VAL A 68 -0.30 16.39 -7.71
N ALA A 69 0.33 16.21 -8.88
CA ALA A 69 1.42 15.24 -9.03
C ALA A 69 2.67 15.59 -8.19
N SER A 70 2.90 16.85 -7.86
CA SER A 70 3.97 17.27 -6.94
C SER A 70 3.57 17.13 -5.47
N LEU A 71 2.31 17.41 -5.11
CA LEU A 71 1.77 17.07 -3.79
C LEU A 71 1.75 15.56 -3.52
N GLN A 72 1.55 14.72 -4.55
CA GLN A 72 1.67 13.25 -4.46
C GLN A 72 3.08 12.81 -3.99
N LYS A 73 4.13 13.53 -4.41
CA LYS A 73 5.53 13.29 -3.98
C LYS A 73 5.71 13.67 -2.52
N LEU A 74 5.14 14.80 -2.09
CA LEU A 74 5.15 15.25 -0.70
C LEU A 74 4.42 14.26 0.22
N PHE A 75 3.20 13.83 -0.15
CA PHE A 75 2.46 12.76 0.53
C PHE A 75 3.29 11.47 0.66
N THR A 76 3.96 11.06 -0.42
CA THR A 76 4.80 9.85 -0.44
C THR A 76 6.00 9.99 0.51
N ALA A 77 6.65 11.15 0.55
CA ALA A 77 7.75 11.40 1.47
C ALA A 77 7.30 11.48 2.95
N LEU A 78 6.16 12.11 3.23
CA LEU A 78 5.55 12.12 4.56
C LEU A 78 5.19 10.69 5.03
N SER A 79 4.72 9.83 4.11
CA SER A 79 4.46 8.39 4.38
C SER A 79 5.71 7.58 4.76
N ILE A 80 6.91 8.09 4.47
CA ILE A 80 8.19 7.50 4.88
C ILE A 80 8.70 8.16 6.18
N LEU A 81 8.50 9.47 6.35
CA LEU A 81 8.81 10.18 7.59
C LEU A 81 7.98 9.67 8.78
N GLU A 82 6.67 9.43 8.58
CA GLU A 82 5.77 8.77 9.52
C GLU A 82 6.39 7.47 10.06
N LYS A 83 6.94 6.64 9.17
CA LYS A 83 7.56 5.36 9.53
C LYS A 83 8.86 5.54 10.31
N TYR A 84 9.66 6.57 10.03
CA TYR A 84 10.82 6.89 10.88
C TYR A 84 10.38 7.34 12.27
N GLY A 85 9.35 8.18 12.37
CA GLY A 85 8.74 8.61 13.62
C GLY A 85 8.21 7.46 14.48
N CYS A 86 7.33 6.62 13.91
CA CYS A 86 6.78 5.45 14.60
C CYS A 86 7.88 4.46 15.04
N ASN A 87 8.91 4.22 14.22
CA ASN A 87 10.04 3.35 14.57
C ASN A 87 10.89 3.87 15.74
N LEU A 88 10.93 5.19 15.96
CA LEU A 88 11.62 5.81 17.10
C LEU A 88 10.72 5.84 18.34
N ALA A 89 9.42 6.08 18.16
CA ALA A 89 8.41 6.02 19.21
C ALA A 89 8.24 4.60 19.80
N ASN A 90 8.38 3.57 18.96
CA ASN A 90 8.16 2.17 19.38
C ASN A 90 9.17 1.72 20.46
N PRO A 91 8.70 1.09 21.57
CA PRO A 91 9.58 0.50 22.57
C PRO A 91 10.55 -0.55 22.01
N ASN A 92 10.16 -1.29 20.98
CA ASN A 92 10.98 -2.30 20.30
C ASN A 92 11.74 -1.73 19.08
N ARG A 93 12.28 -0.50 19.22
CA ARG A 93 12.92 0.24 18.12
C ARG A 93 14.02 -0.54 17.38
N PRO A 94 14.08 -0.50 16.03
CA PRO A 94 15.04 -1.29 15.24
C PRO A 94 16.50 -1.00 15.61
N LYS A 95 17.37 -2.02 15.70
CA LYS A 95 18.76 -1.92 16.21
C LYS A 95 19.67 -0.86 15.56
N TYR A 96 19.30 -0.32 14.40
CA TYR A 96 20.07 0.67 13.63
C TYR A 96 19.37 2.04 13.60
N TRP A 97 18.38 2.27 14.47
CA TRP A 97 17.54 3.48 14.53
C TRP A 97 18.36 4.78 14.59
N ARG A 98 19.61 4.72 15.08
CA ARG A 98 20.54 5.85 15.23
C ARG A 98 21.00 6.50 13.92
N THR A 99 20.78 5.90 12.74
CA THR A 99 21.36 6.40 11.48
C THR A 99 20.43 6.21 10.28
N VAL A 100 20.21 7.28 9.50
CA VAL A 100 19.52 7.26 8.20
C VAL A 100 20.54 7.55 7.10
N LYS A 101 20.81 6.59 6.22
CA LYS A 101 21.82 6.75 5.16
C LYS A 101 21.24 7.36 3.88
N HIS A 102 21.92 8.38 3.34
CA HIS A 102 21.61 9.05 2.09
C HIS A 102 21.69 8.11 0.87
N ASN A 103 22.49 7.03 0.95
CA ASN A 103 22.63 6.02 -0.11
C ASN A 103 21.49 4.98 -0.15
N ASN A 104 20.55 5.01 0.81
CA ASN A 104 19.36 4.18 0.77
C ASN A 104 18.44 4.63 -0.40
N PRO A 105 18.12 3.75 -1.38
CA PRO A 105 17.33 4.13 -2.55
C PRO A 105 15.95 4.71 -2.21
N VAL A 106 15.27 4.14 -1.21
CA VAL A 106 13.94 4.60 -0.77
C VAL A 106 14.03 6.02 -0.20
N PHE A 107 15.03 6.29 0.64
CA PHE A 107 15.27 7.63 1.19
C PHE A 107 15.63 8.63 0.08
N ARG A 108 16.52 8.23 -0.85
CA ARG A 108 16.96 9.08 -1.98
C ARG A 108 15.79 9.47 -2.89
N ALA A 109 14.88 8.54 -3.19
CA ALA A 109 13.76 8.76 -4.09
C ALA A 109 12.55 9.47 -3.45
N THR A 110 12.47 9.54 -2.11
CA THR A 110 11.31 10.11 -1.39
C THR A 110 11.72 11.30 -0.51
N VAL A 111 12.17 11.06 0.71
CA VAL A 111 12.47 12.08 1.73
C VAL A 111 13.59 13.04 1.31
N ASN A 112 14.54 12.59 0.49
CA ASN A 112 15.59 13.44 -0.07
C ASN A 112 15.20 14.13 -1.39
N ALA A 113 14.08 13.75 -2.00
CA ALA A 113 13.58 14.39 -3.23
C ALA A 113 12.72 15.63 -2.91
N ILE A 114 12.18 15.73 -1.69
CA ILE A 114 11.40 16.88 -1.21
C ILE A 114 12.26 17.91 -0.46
N LYS A 115 11.83 19.17 -0.52
CA LYS A 115 12.29 20.23 0.39
C LYS A 115 11.69 20.02 1.79
N GLY A 116 12.41 20.41 2.83
CA GLY A 116 12.04 20.20 4.24
C GLY A 116 12.19 18.76 4.79
N GLY A 117 12.30 17.73 3.94
CA GLY A 117 12.35 16.32 4.39
C GLY A 117 13.49 15.98 5.36
N ARG A 118 14.67 16.57 5.17
CA ARG A 118 15.80 16.45 6.13
C ARG A 118 15.54 17.20 7.45
N SER A 119 14.82 18.32 7.40
CA SER A 119 14.48 19.10 8.60
C SER A 119 13.58 18.31 9.55
N VAL A 120 12.67 17.49 9.03
CA VAL A 120 11.84 16.59 9.85
C VAL A 120 12.70 15.50 10.54
N LEU A 121 13.71 14.94 9.85
CA LEU A 121 14.67 14.04 10.51
C LEU A 121 15.49 14.75 11.60
N ASN A 122 15.90 16.00 11.40
CA ASN A 122 16.56 16.79 12.44
C ASN A 122 15.64 17.03 13.65
N LEU A 123 14.33 17.25 13.44
CA LEU A 123 13.34 17.38 14.52
C LEU A 123 13.19 16.08 15.33
N TYR A 124 13.24 14.91 14.68
CA TYR A 124 13.29 13.60 15.34
C TYR A 124 14.60 13.33 16.11
N GLY A 125 15.66 14.09 15.87
CA GLY A 125 16.94 13.98 16.58
C GLY A 125 18.14 13.51 15.75
N TYR A 126 17.99 13.32 14.43
CA TYR A 126 19.09 12.96 13.51
C TYR A 126 20.01 14.16 13.18
N THR A 127 20.47 14.89 14.19
CA THR A 127 21.17 16.18 14.03
C THR A 127 22.66 16.08 13.69
N ASN A 128 23.29 14.92 13.86
CA ASN A 128 24.70 14.70 13.54
C ASN A 128 24.86 14.31 12.06
N GLN A 129 25.39 15.22 11.24
CA GLN A 129 25.51 15.06 9.80
C GLN A 129 26.74 14.21 9.44
N GLN A 130 26.52 13.14 8.66
CA GLN A 130 27.55 12.18 8.25
C GLN A 130 27.77 12.22 6.73
N PRO A 131 28.96 11.83 6.22
CA PRO A 131 29.23 11.82 4.78
C PRO A 131 28.22 10.98 3.98
N ASP A 132 27.73 9.88 4.55
CA ASP A 132 26.76 8.99 3.92
C ASP A 132 25.35 9.02 4.55
N GLY A 133 25.03 9.99 5.43
CA GLY A 133 23.72 10.02 6.12
C GLY A 133 23.49 11.15 7.13
N LEU A 134 22.43 10.98 7.92
CA LEU A 134 22.17 11.71 9.17
C LEU A 134 22.15 10.72 10.33
N SER A 135 22.52 11.17 11.53
CA SER A 135 22.65 10.31 12.71
C SER A 135 22.27 11.03 14.00
N PHE A 136 21.91 10.26 15.03
CA PHE A 136 21.82 10.80 16.39
C PHE A 136 23.24 11.08 16.93
N PRO A 137 23.45 12.19 17.69
CA PRO A 137 24.71 12.44 18.39
C PRO A 137 25.09 11.29 19.34
N ASP A 138 26.39 11.00 19.44
CA ASP A 138 26.90 9.83 20.20
C ASP A 138 26.61 9.91 21.71
N ASN A 139 26.43 11.11 22.25
CA ASN A 139 26.08 11.35 23.66
C ASN A 139 24.58 11.15 23.98
N VAL A 140 23.73 10.93 22.97
CA VAL A 140 22.29 10.68 23.14
C VAL A 140 22.06 9.17 23.11
N THR A 141 21.75 8.51 24.23
CA THR A 141 21.55 7.05 24.27
C THR A 141 20.27 6.61 23.58
N ASP A 142 19.17 7.34 23.82
CA ASP A 142 17.81 7.06 23.39
C ASP A 142 17.17 8.31 22.78
N PRO A 143 16.20 8.18 21.86
CA PRO A 143 15.50 9.33 21.30
C PRO A 143 14.59 9.98 22.35
N ASP A 144 14.35 11.28 22.22
CA ASP A 144 13.27 11.98 22.92
C ASP A 144 11.92 11.50 22.37
N VAL A 145 11.40 10.44 22.99
CA VAL A 145 10.18 9.74 22.53
C VAL A 145 8.98 10.67 22.52
N GLY A 146 8.89 11.62 23.47
CA GLY A 146 7.83 12.63 23.56
C GLY A 146 7.83 13.56 22.35
N LYS A 147 8.97 14.20 22.09
CA LYS A 147 9.14 15.07 20.92
C LYS A 147 8.97 14.30 19.61
N VAL A 148 9.47 13.06 19.53
CA VAL A 148 9.27 12.19 18.37
C VAL A 148 7.78 11.92 18.12
N ALA A 149 7.00 11.62 19.18
CA ALA A 149 5.57 11.39 19.05
C ALA A 149 4.84 12.65 18.53
N ALA A 150 5.09 13.82 19.13
CA ALA A 150 4.48 15.09 18.71
C ALA A 150 4.79 15.46 17.25
N VAL A 151 6.07 15.37 16.84
CA VAL A 151 6.48 15.58 15.43
C VAL A 151 5.82 14.57 14.50
N THR A 152 5.64 13.32 14.94
CA THR A 152 5.00 12.27 14.11
C THR A 152 3.51 12.50 13.95
N VAL A 153 2.79 12.88 15.01
CA VAL A 153 1.35 13.22 14.93
C VAL A 153 1.13 14.38 13.95
N GLU A 154 2.02 15.37 13.93
CA GLU A 154 1.98 16.44 12.91
C GLU A 154 2.26 15.95 11.49
N VAL A 155 3.28 15.12 11.28
CA VAL A 155 3.59 14.51 9.97
C VAL A 155 2.41 13.66 9.45
N MET A 156 1.77 12.90 10.32
CA MET A 156 0.58 12.10 10.01
C MET A 156 -0.64 12.96 9.68
N THR A 157 -0.83 14.07 10.41
CA THR A 157 -1.91 15.04 10.17
C THR A 157 -1.75 15.68 8.79
N LEU A 158 -0.54 16.20 8.48
CA LEU A 158 -0.25 16.81 7.18
C LEU A 158 -0.38 15.81 6.02
N ARG A 159 0.07 14.56 6.20
CA ARG A 159 -0.16 13.51 5.19
C ARG A 159 -1.65 13.28 4.95
N THR A 160 -2.47 13.32 5.99
CA THR A 160 -3.92 13.06 5.90
C THR A 160 -4.67 14.22 5.26
N GLU A 161 -4.27 15.47 5.53
CA GLU A 161 -4.80 16.66 4.85
C GLU A 161 -4.47 16.65 3.34
N LEU A 162 -3.24 16.27 2.97
CA LEU A 162 -2.86 16.11 1.56
C LEU A 162 -3.62 14.97 0.88
N ASP A 163 -3.85 13.85 1.56
CA ASP A 163 -4.66 12.73 1.04
C ASP A 163 -6.11 13.16 0.77
N MET A 164 -6.70 13.96 1.67
CA MET A 164 -8.03 14.55 1.47
C MET A 164 -8.03 15.50 0.27
N PHE A 165 -7.06 16.42 0.18
CA PHE A 165 -6.97 17.41 -0.91
C PHE A 165 -6.76 16.77 -2.29
N ILE A 166 -5.91 15.74 -2.38
CA ILE A 166 -5.63 15.01 -3.63
C ILE A 166 -6.86 14.23 -4.13
N LYS A 167 -7.80 13.89 -3.25
CA LYS A 167 -8.99 13.06 -3.56
C LYS A 167 -10.27 13.84 -3.83
N VAL A 168 -10.28 15.17 -3.75
CA VAL A 168 -11.47 15.98 -4.03
C VAL A 168 -11.86 15.86 -5.52
N PRO A 169 -13.10 15.45 -5.85
CA PRO A 169 -13.58 15.42 -7.23
C PRO A 169 -13.53 16.77 -7.94
N GLN A 170 -13.59 16.76 -9.27
CA GLN A 170 -13.29 17.94 -10.08
C GLN A 170 -14.38 19.04 -10.03
N GLU A 171 -15.61 18.70 -9.63
CA GLU A 171 -16.81 19.53 -9.80
C GLU A 171 -17.04 20.58 -8.68
N GLU A 172 -16.54 20.37 -7.47
CA GLU A 172 -16.73 21.30 -6.33
C GLU A 172 -15.81 22.55 -6.38
N SER A 173 -15.11 22.78 -7.50
CA SER A 173 -13.96 23.70 -7.52
C SER A 173 -14.13 24.98 -8.34
N GLU A 174 -15.21 25.17 -9.09
CA GLU A 174 -15.39 26.34 -9.97
C GLU A 174 -15.95 27.59 -9.27
N ILE A 175 -16.12 27.56 -7.94
CA ILE A 175 -16.58 28.69 -7.11
C ILE A 175 -15.39 29.34 -6.34
N ALA A 176 -14.15 29.09 -6.75
CA ALA A 176 -12.94 29.55 -6.08
C ALA A 176 -11.88 30.11 -7.05
N SER A 177 -12.32 30.96 -7.99
CA SER A 177 -11.44 31.70 -8.90
C SER A 177 -11.64 33.22 -8.80
N ASP A 178 -11.34 33.79 -7.64
CA ASP A 178 -10.92 35.20 -7.52
C ASP A 178 -9.91 35.36 -6.36
N GLY A 179 -9.08 36.40 -6.43
CA GLY A 179 -7.80 36.47 -5.71
C GLY A 179 -7.83 37.07 -4.29
N GLU A 180 -6.73 36.84 -3.58
CA GLU A 180 -6.25 37.51 -2.35
C GLU A 180 -7.24 37.72 -1.17
N VAL A 181 -7.00 37.04 -0.03
CA VAL A 181 -6.81 37.68 1.30
C VAL A 181 -6.14 36.67 2.26
N LEU A 182 -4.97 37.03 2.81
CA LEU A 182 -4.46 36.50 4.09
C LEU A 182 -3.65 37.59 4.81
N ALA A 183 -4.34 38.44 5.58
CA ALA A 183 -3.71 39.46 6.42
C ALA A 183 -4.56 39.81 7.64
N ALA A 184 -3.89 40.28 8.70
CA ALA A 184 -4.43 40.97 9.87
C ALA A 184 -5.49 40.24 10.74
N SER A 185 -5.00 39.80 11.90
CA SER A 185 -5.67 39.82 13.20
C SER A 185 -6.69 40.94 13.44
N GLU A 186 -7.71 40.69 14.29
CA GLU A 186 -7.71 41.31 15.63
C GLU A 186 -8.58 40.57 16.67
N SER A 187 -8.38 40.94 17.94
CA SER A 187 -8.90 40.25 19.12
C SER A 187 -10.26 40.77 19.59
N ARG A 188 -11.09 39.88 20.16
CA ARG A 188 -12.06 40.24 21.20
C ARG A 188 -12.01 39.22 22.34
N GLN A 189 -12.15 39.74 23.55
CA GLN A 189 -11.95 39.07 24.83
C GLN A 189 -13.15 39.34 25.72
N TRP A 190 -13.58 38.35 26.51
CA TRP A 190 -14.50 38.56 27.63
C TRP A 190 -14.18 37.59 28.78
N ASP A 191 -14.51 38.00 30.00
CA ASP A 191 -13.92 37.47 31.23
C ASP A 191 -14.75 36.41 31.98
N SER A 192 -14.04 35.36 32.39
CA SER A 192 -13.83 34.97 33.79
C SER A 192 -14.93 35.27 34.85
N LYS A 193 -15.57 34.23 35.42
CA LYS A 193 -15.23 33.71 36.78
C LYS A 193 -16.09 32.49 37.26
N PRO A 194 -15.66 31.72 38.30
CA PRO A 194 -16.26 30.43 38.69
C PRO A 194 -16.74 30.34 40.18
N SER A 195 -17.38 29.22 40.57
CA SER A 195 -17.33 28.52 41.90
C SER A 195 -18.38 27.36 41.96
N PRO A 196 -18.40 26.45 42.97
CA PRO A 196 -17.31 25.52 43.33
C PRO A 196 -17.77 24.07 43.71
N LEU A 197 -16.79 23.17 43.95
CA LEU A 197 -16.85 21.93 44.78
C LEU A 197 -17.82 20.76 44.42
N PHE A 198 -17.25 19.56 44.21
CA PHE A 198 -17.24 18.48 45.23
C PHE A 198 -16.19 17.38 44.89
N THR A 199 -15.93 16.45 45.82
CA THR A 199 -14.75 15.54 45.86
C THR A 199 -15.09 14.04 45.68
N PRO A 200 -14.09 13.16 45.38
CA PRO A 200 -14.33 11.79 44.89
C PRO A 200 -14.26 10.67 45.97
N PRO A 201 -14.81 9.47 45.70
CA PRO A 201 -14.64 8.27 46.52
C PRO A 201 -13.58 7.26 46.00
N LYS A 202 -13.10 6.37 46.90
CA LYS A 202 -12.21 5.21 46.63
C LYS A 202 -13.00 3.87 46.65
N PRO A 203 -12.41 2.73 46.23
CA PRO A 203 -13.15 1.47 45.91
C PRO A 203 -13.12 0.36 47.00
N ALA A 204 -13.65 -0.82 46.64
CA ALA A 204 -13.77 -2.12 47.37
C ALA A 204 -15.09 -2.31 48.16
N PRO A 205 -15.57 -3.57 48.44
CA PRO A 205 -14.88 -4.88 48.41
C PRO A 205 -15.62 -6.05 47.71
N ILE A 206 -15.16 -7.30 47.95
CA ILE A 206 -15.56 -8.58 47.31
C ILE A 206 -16.26 -9.54 48.31
N PRO A 207 -17.28 -10.31 47.90
CA PRO A 207 -17.71 -11.56 48.56
C PRO A 207 -17.40 -12.85 47.76
N ARG A 208 -17.65 -14.04 48.35
CA ARG A 208 -16.96 -15.31 48.02
C ARG A 208 -17.75 -16.39 47.25
N VAL A 209 -16.95 -17.30 46.67
CA VAL A 209 -17.26 -18.62 46.06
C VAL A 209 -18.16 -19.53 46.91
N LYS A 210 -18.94 -20.39 46.22
CA LYS A 210 -19.32 -21.75 46.67
C LYS A 210 -19.05 -22.78 45.55
N THR A 211 -18.85 -24.04 45.93
CA THR A 211 -18.32 -25.11 45.06
C THR A 211 -19.18 -26.37 45.15
N ILE A 212 -19.45 -27.03 44.02
CA ILE A 212 -19.96 -28.43 43.94
C ILE A 212 -19.22 -29.15 42.78
N SER A 213 -19.07 -30.47 42.88
CA SER A 213 -18.19 -31.31 42.05
C SER A 213 -18.98 -32.28 41.10
N PRO A 214 -18.33 -32.87 40.06
CA PRO A 214 -18.95 -33.68 38.98
C PRO A 214 -19.04 -35.20 39.37
N PRO A 215 -19.33 -36.21 38.49
CA PRO A 215 -19.46 -36.26 37.01
C PRO A 215 -20.76 -37.01 36.53
N PRO A 216 -20.89 -37.70 35.36
CA PRO A 216 -19.98 -38.64 34.66
C PRO A 216 -19.51 -38.16 33.26
N ALA A 217 -18.80 -39.00 32.50
CA ALA A 217 -17.99 -38.61 31.32
C ALA A 217 -18.28 -39.38 30.02
N SER A 218 -18.22 -38.66 28.88
CA SER A 218 -18.07 -39.16 27.49
C SER A 218 -18.03 -37.95 26.53
N GLN A 219 -17.15 -37.77 25.54
CA GLN A 219 -15.93 -38.50 25.12
C GLN A 219 -14.83 -37.46 24.79
N ALA A 220 -13.56 -37.72 25.11
CA ALA A 220 -12.46 -36.78 24.88
C ALA A 220 -11.66 -37.10 23.59
N GLY A 221 -12.23 -36.76 22.43
CA GLY A 221 -11.51 -36.81 21.14
C GLY A 221 -10.64 -35.56 20.93
N GLY A 222 -9.33 -35.70 20.95
CA GLY A 222 -8.36 -34.60 20.85
C GLY A 222 -8.20 -34.03 19.44
N ASN A 223 -9.28 -33.51 18.86
CA ASN A 223 -9.36 -33.09 17.45
C ASN A 223 -9.90 -31.64 17.32
N CYS A 224 -9.52 -30.93 16.25
CA CYS A 224 -10.02 -29.61 15.92
C CYS A 224 -11.50 -29.67 15.50
N ASN A 225 -12.37 -28.92 16.17
CA ASN A 225 -13.82 -28.97 15.94
C ASN A 225 -14.27 -28.45 14.56
N LEU A 226 -13.38 -27.80 13.79
CA LEU A 226 -13.68 -27.25 12.46
C LEU A 226 -13.06 -28.04 11.29
N CYS A 227 -12.09 -28.93 11.54
CA CYS A 227 -11.39 -29.63 10.46
C CYS A 227 -10.89 -31.05 10.81
N GLY A 228 -11.13 -31.56 12.03
CA GLY A 228 -10.69 -32.87 12.48
C GLY A 228 -9.18 -33.01 12.75
N GLY A 229 -8.33 -32.12 12.24
CA GLY A 229 -6.88 -32.14 12.46
C GLY A 229 -6.44 -31.85 13.90
N SER A 230 -5.17 -32.10 14.24
CA SER A 230 -4.65 -31.95 15.59
C SER A 230 -4.82 -30.53 16.16
N PRO A 231 -5.41 -30.35 17.36
CA PRO A 231 -5.61 -29.04 17.94
C PRO A 231 -4.34 -28.53 18.62
N SER A 232 -4.18 -27.21 18.62
CA SER A 232 -3.06 -26.49 19.26
C SER A 232 -3.54 -25.36 20.18
N VAL A 233 -4.83 -25.04 20.14
CA VAL A 233 -5.48 -23.97 20.92
C VAL A 233 -6.79 -24.48 21.52
N LEU A 234 -7.02 -24.14 22.79
CA LEU A 234 -8.28 -24.36 23.51
C LEU A 234 -8.90 -23.00 23.84
N CYS A 235 -10.20 -22.82 23.57
CA CYS A 235 -10.90 -21.58 23.89
C CYS A 235 -12.08 -21.84 24.83
N HIS A 236 -11.90 -21.51 26.12
CA HIS A 236 -12.93 -21.69 27.14
C HIS A 236 -14.20 -20.85 26.89
N PRO A 237 -14.13 -19.56 26.49
CA PRO A 237 -15.32 -18.78 26.14
C PRO A 237 -16.16 -19.37 24.99
N CYS A 238 -15.57 -20.13 24.08
CA CYS A 238 -16.28 -20.85 23.02
C CYS A 238 -16.79 -22.24 23.46
N GLY A 239 -17.06 -22.45 24.75
CA GLY A 239 -17.51 -23.74 25.29
C GLY A 239 -16.39 -24.76 25.50
N SER A 240 -15.16 -24.31 25.75
CA SER A 240 -13.95 -25.16 25.81
C SER A 240 -13.70 -25.97 24.53
N THR A 241 -13.90 -25.33 23.38
CA THR A 241 -13.68 -25.94 22.06
C THR A 241 -12.20 -25.92 21.66
N PHE A 242 -11.78 -27.03 21.04
CA PHE A 242 -10.43 -27.27 20.53
C PHE A 242 -10.29 -26.84 19.06
N PHE A 243 -9.22 -26.13 18.74
CA PHE A 243 -8.88 -25.62 17.41
C PHE A 243 -7.43 -25.92 17.03
N CYS A 244 -7.15 -26.21 15.76
CA CYS A 244 -5.80 -26.10 15.21
C CYS A 244 -5.48 -24.63 14.87
N GLY A 245 -4.19 -24.26 14.81
CA GLY A 245 -3.77 -22.85 14.69
C GLY A 245 -4.31 -22.08 13.47
N GLN A 246 -4.66 -22.77 12.38
CA GLN A 246 -5.32 -22.14 11.22
C GLN A 246 -6.82 -21.90 11.46
N CYS A 247 -7.52 -22.91 11.99
CA CYS A 247 -8.94 -22.80 12.33
C CYS A 247 -9.19 -21.80 13.46
N ASP A 248 -8.27 -21.69 14.42
CA ASP A 248 -8.29 -20.68 15.48
C ASP A 248 -8.28 -19.25 14.92
N GLN A 249 -7.35 -18.96 13.99
CA GLN A 249 -7.23 -17.66 13.33
C GLN A 249 -8.44 -17.31 12.48
N ILE A 250 -9.11 -18.29 11.86
CA ILE A 250 -10.32 -18.08 11.07
C ILE A 250 -11.52 -17.82 12.00
N TYR A 251 -11.72 -18.65 13.03
CA TYR A 251 -12.90 -18.59 13.90
C TYR A 251 -12.91 -17.40 14.85
N HIS A 252 -11.73 -16.99 15.34
CA HIS A 252 -11.57 -15.81 16.19
C HIS A 252 -11.25 -14.52 15.41
N ARG A 253 -11.44 -14.51 14.08
CA ARG A 253 -11.38 -13.28 13.26
C ARG A 253 -12.60 -12.37 13.44
N HIS A 254 -13.71 -12.90 13.95
CA HIS A 254 -14.94 -12.13 14.16
C HIS A 254 -14.79 -11.14 15.32
N PRO A 255 -15.19 -9.84 15.20
CA PRO A 255 -14.95 -8.82 16.23
C PRO A 255 -15.47 -9.15 17.63
N GLU A 256 -16.55 -9.93 17.74
CA GLU A 256 -17.10 -10.39 19.02
C GLU A 256 -16.23 -11.46 19.72
N ARG A 257 -15.35 -12.13 18.97
CA ARG A 257 -14.62 -13.35 19.38
C ARG A 257 -13.10 -13.17 19.38
N THR A 258 -12.58 -12.11 18.76
CA THR A 258 -11.16 -11.71 18.80
C THR A 258 -10.64 -11.67 20.24
N ASN A 259 -11.42 -11.11 21.17
CA ASN A 259 -11.07 -10.89 22.57
C ASN A 259 -11.18 -12.15 23.46
N HIS A 260 -11.58 -13.30 22.93
CA HIS A 260 -11.67 -14.54 23.72
C HIS A 260 -10.29 -15.02 24.20
N ARG A 261 -10.19 -15.39 25.49
CA ARG A 261 -8.98 -15.99 26.06
C ARG A 261 -8.75 -17.39 25.45
N ARG A 262 -7.64 -17.50 24.71
CA ARG A 262 -7.17 -18.71 24.02
C ARG A 262 -5.93 -19.26 24.72
N GLU A 263 -5.95 -20.53 25.10
CA GLU A 263 -4.82 -21.20 25.75
C GLU A 263 -4.12 -22.16 24.78
N LYS A 264 -2.79 -22.13 24.72
CA LYS A 264 -2.02 -23.02 23.84
C LYS A 264 -1.86 -24.40 24.47
N ILE A 265 -2.25 -25.42 23.73
CA ILE A 265 -2.09 -26.82 24.12
C ILE A 265 -0.62 -27.17 23.94
N LYS A 266 0.06 -27.59 25.01
CA LYS A 266 1.44 -28.07 24.93
C LYS A 266 1.45 -29.49 24.35
N PRO A 267 2.38 -29.82 23.44
CA PRO A 267 2.58 -31.21 23.03
C PRO A 267 3.10 -32.08 24.18
N ASP A 268 2.86 -33.38 24.09
CA ASP A 268 3.40 -34.38 25.01
C ASP A 268 4.90 -34.57 24.76
N ASN A 269 5.72 -33.88 25.56
CA ASN A 269 7.17 -34.02 25.57
C ASN A 269 7.61 -35.15 26.51
N CYS A 270 8.76 -35.75 26.18
CA CYS A 270 9.42 -36.82 26.93
C CYS A 270 9.64 -36.45 28.40
N THR A 271 9.24 -37.32 29.33
CA THR A 271 9.30 -37.08 30.78
C THR A 271 10.72 -36.97 31.36
N ILE A 272 11.75 -37.39 30.61
CA ILE A 272 13.16 -37.31 31.05
C ILE A 272 13.88 -36.09 30.47
N CYS A 273 13.86 -35.85 29.15
CA CYS A 273 14.59 -34.73 28.56
C CYS A 273 13.76 -33.44 28.41
N GLY A 274 12.43 -33.52 28.41
CA GLY A 274 11.53 -32.37 28.26
C GLY A 274 11.53 -31.68 26.88
N THR A 275 12.45 -32.03 25.97
CA THR A 275 12.60 -31.38 24.64
C THR A 275 11.92 -32.13 23.51
N GLU A 276 12.08 -33.46 23.46
CA GLU A 276 11.64 -34.30 22.35
C GLU A 276 10.22 -34.87 22.56
N PRO A 277 9.44 -35.13 21.50
CA PRO A 277 8.10 -35.70 21.62
C PRO A 277 8.11 -37.15 22.11
N VAL A 278 7.01 -37.57 22.77
CA VAL A 278 6.80 -38.95 23.22
C VAL A 278 6.64 -39.90 22.03
N SER A 279 7.51 -40.91 21.97
CA SER A 279 7.55 -41.96 20.94
C SER A 279 7.10 -43.34 21.44
N ALA A 280 7.28 -43.58 22.74
CA ALA A 280 6.93 -44.83 23.41
C ALA A 280 6.42 -44.53 24.81
N GLN A 281 5.42 -45.30 25.25
CA GLN A 281 4.99 -45.34 26.64
C GLN A 281 5.30 -46.72 27.23
N CYS A 282 5.89 -46.72 28.43
CA CYS A 282 6.12 -47.92 29.22
C CYS A 282 5.13 -47.92 30.39
N PRO A 283 4.04 -48.72 30.36
CA PRO A 283 3.05 -48.75 31.44
C PRO A 283 3.67 -49.20 32.77
N ALA A 284 4.59 -50.16 32.74
CA ALA A 284 5.26 -50.70 33.93
C ALA A 284 6.12 -49.65 34.68
N CYS A 285 6.74 -48.71 33.96
CA CYS A 285 7.47 -47.58 34.55
C CYS A 285 6.61 -46.32 34.75
N ASN A 286 5.38 -46.30 34.20
CA ASN A 286 4.57 -45.11 33.96
C ASN A 286 5.36 -43.93 33.36
N GLN A 287 6.25 -44.20 32.40
CA GLN A 287 7.07 -43.19 31.71
C GLN A 287 6.66 -43.05 30.24
N ARG A 288 6.75 -41.83 29.71
CA ARG A 288 6.40 -41.46 28.34
C ARG A 288 7.62 -40.78 27.72
N LEU A 289 8.31 -41.46 26.81
CA LEU A 289 9.69 -41.17 26.45
C LEU A 289 9.88 -41.00 24.93
N CYS A 290 10.82 -40.13 24.55
CA CYS A 290 11.39 -40.11 23.20
C CYS A 290 12.32 -41.32 23.01
N VAL A 291 12.67 -41.62 21.75
CA VAL A 291 13.30 -42.89 21.37
C VAL A 291 14.62 -43.14 22.13
N GLU A 292 15.47 -42.11 22.24
CA GLU A 292 16.76 -42.20 22.92
C GLU A 292 16.62 -42.30 24.44
N CYS A 293 15.70 -41.55 25.06
CA CYS A 293 15.43 -41.70 26.48
C CYS A 293 14.81 -43.07 26.82
N ASP A 294 13.95 -43.61 25.96
CA ASP A 294 13.38 -44.95 26.14
C ASP A 294 14.45 -46.05 26.08
N LYS A 295 15.30 -46.01 25.05
CA LYS A 295 16.45 -46.93 24.90
C LYS A 295 17.30 -46.92 26.16
N LEU A 296 17.73 -45.73 26.61
CA LEU A 296 18.60 -45.55 27.76
C LEU A 296 17.94 -46.03 29.06
N TYR A 297 16.69 -45.64 29.33
CA TYR A 297 15.98 -45.99 30.57
C TYR A 297 15.69 -47.49 30.70
N HIS A 298 15.55 -48.20 29.58
CA HIS A 298 15.35 -49.65 29.52
C HIS A 298 16.63 -50.42 29.13
N THR A 299 17.82 -49.84 29.31
CA THR A 299 19.08 -50.62 29.32
C THR A 299 19.29 -51.39 30.63
N HIS A 300 18.68 -50.94 31.74
CA HIS A 300 18.83 -51.57 33.05
C HIS A 300 18.21 -52.98 33.05
N PRO A 301 18.88 -54.01 33.62
CA PRO A 301 18.38 -55.40 33.62
C PRO A 301 16.92 -55.51 34.05
N ASP A 302 16.58 -55.00 35.24
CA ASP A 302 15.24 -55.03 35.85
C ASP A 302 14.13 -54.29 35.07
N ARG A 303 14.45 -53.67 33.93
CA ARG A 303 13.53 -52.84 33.13
C ARG A 303 13.57 -53.17 31.64
N LYS A 304 14.56 -53.93 31.19
CA LYS A 304 14.81 -54.26 29.78
C LYS A 304 13.62 -54.95 29.12
N ASP A 305 12.98 -55.83 29.88
CA ASP A 305 11.87 -56.68 29.44
C ASP A 305 10.49 -56.04 29.67
N HIS A 306 10.44 -54.75 30.07
CA HIS A 306 9.19 -54.01 30.17
C HIS A 306 8.56 -53.78 28.79
N GLN A 307 7.27 -54.11 28.69
CA GLN A 307 6.49 -53.92 27.47
C GLN A 307 6.29 -52.44 27.16
N ARG A 308 6.75 -52.02 25.98
CA ARG A 308 6.70 -50.64 25.50
C ARG A 308 5.73 -50.51 24.33
N ILE A 309 4.89 -49.49 24.37
CA ILE A 309 3.83 -49.24 23.39
C ILE A 309 4.24 -48.03 22.52
N PRO A 310 4.53 -48.22 21.22
CA PRO A 310 4.81 -47.12 20.30
C PRO A 310 3.56 -46.27 20.05
N THR A 311 3.71 -44.95 19.93
CA THR A 311 2.59 -44.00 19.85
C THR A 311 2.19 -43.57 18.42
N VAL A 312 2.79 -44.14 17.36
CA VAL A 312 2.48 -43.83 15.95
C VAL A 312 2.56 -45.08 15.04
N PRO A 313 1.61 -45.34 14.10
CA PRO A 313 1.69 -46.46 13.16
C PRO A 313 2.55 -46.17 11.91
N VAL A 314 3.10 -47.21 11.27
CA VAL A 314 3.95 -47.10 10.06
C VAL A 314 3.60 -48.16 9.01
N THR A 315 3.27 -47.70 7.80
CA THR A 315 3.24 -48.46 6.53
C THR A 315 3.33 -47.47 5.35
N SER A 316 4.04 -47.69 4.24
CA SER A 316 5.12 -48.65 3.91
C SER A 316 5.83 -48.12 2.66
N LEU A 317 7.17 -48.04 2.62
CA LEU A 317 7.88 -47.69 1.38
C LEU A 317 9.34 -48.20 1.38
N ASN A 318 9.53 -49.43 0.92
CA ASN A 318 10.83 -49.94 0.47
C ASN A 318 10.90 -49.81 -1.06
N THR A 319 11.99 -49.24 -1.58
CA THR A 319 12.87 -49.80 -2.65
C THR A 319 13.68 -48.66 -3.32
N LEU A 320 14.96 -48.94 -3.64
CA LEU A 320 15.96 -48.16 -4.40
C LEU A 320 17.04 -47.41 -3.59
N SER A 321 18.02 -48.17 -3.11
CA SER A 321 19.38 -47.65 -2.85
C SER A 321 20.15 -47.49 -4.17
N ARG A 322 20.76 -46.32 -4.46
CA ARG A 322 21.73 -46.20 -5.57
C ARG A 322 22.74 -45.04 -5.40
N SER A 323 24.02 -45.44 -5.29
CA SER A 323 25.29 -44.70 -5.32
C SER A 323 25.30 -43.15 -5.40
N LEU A 324 25.96 -42.51 -4.42
CA LEU A 324 26.25 -41.06 -4.34
C LEU A 324 27.45 -40.63 -5.22
N SER A 325 27.47 -41.00 -6.50
CA SER A 325 28.58 -40.66 -7.43
C SER A 325 28.21 -39.69 -8.56
N SER A 326 26.94 -39.36 -8.75
CA SER A 326 26.46 -38.39 -9.75
C SER A 326 25.19 -37.66 -9.29
N TRP A 327 24.85 -36.53 -9.91
CA TRP A 327 23.59 -35.81 -9.69
C TRP A 327 22.85 -35.54 -10.99
N GLN A 328 21.55 -35.82 -11.01
CA GLN A 328 20.70 -35.59 -12.17
C GLN A 328 20.08 -34.19 -12.11
N CYS A 329 20.13 -33.43 -13.21
CA CYS A 329 19.60 -32.07 -13.23
C CYS A 329 18.07 -32.08 -13.32
N ALA A 330 17.39 -31.55 -12.29
CA ALA A 330 15.94 -31.49 -12.20
C ALA A 330 15.24 -30.75 -13.36
N SER A 331 15.95 -29.90 -14.13
CA SER A 331 15.38 -29.16 -15.27
C SER A 331 15.61 -29.80 -16.64
N CYS A 332 16.47 -30.82 -16.78
CA CYS A 332 16.80 -31.41 -18.09
C CYS A 332 17.19 -32.89 -18.07
N THR A 333 17.16 -33.54 -16.90
CA THR A 333 17.48 -34.96 -16.66
C THR A 333 18.91 -35.42 -17.01
N THR A 334 19.81 -34.52 -17.43
CA THR A 334 21.23 -34.83 -17.62
C THR A 334 21.87 -35.26 -16.30
N VAL A 335 22.65 -36.35 -16.34
CA VAL A 335 23.44 -36.84 -15.20
C VAL A 335 24.83 -36.18 -15.21
N ASN A 336 25.22 -35.58 -14.09
CA ASN A 336 26.45 -34.81 -13.93
C ASN A 336 27.33 -35.42 -12.84
N GLY A 337 28.66 -35.31 -12.95
CA GLY A 337 29.57 -35.75 -11.89
C GLY A 337 29.40 -34.93 -10.60
N VAL A 338 29.61 -35.55 -9.43
CA VAL A 338 29.38 -34.92 -8.11
C VAL A 338 30.10 -33.59 -7.87
N LYS A 339 31.24 -33.35 -8.53
CA LYS A 339 32.01 -32.09 -8.44
C LYS A 339 31.52 -30.97 -9.36
N ALA A 340 30.62 -31.24 -10.32
CA ALA A 340 30.06 -30.22 -11.20
C ALA A 340 29.01 -29.38 -10.44
N VAL A 341 29.24 -28.06 -10.34
CA VAL A 341 28.33 -27.12 -9.67
C VAL A 341 27.17 -26.70 -10.58
N LEU A 342 27.43 -26.63 -11.89
CA LEU A 342 26.46 -26.35 -12.95
C LEU A 342 26.24 -27.63 -13.78
N CYS A 343 25.04 -27.78 -14.38
CA CYS A 343 24.75 -28.93 -15.25
C CYS A 343 25.41 -28.79 -16.63
N ILE A 344 26.13 -29.80 -17.10
CA ILE A 344 26.92 -29.74 -18.35
C ILE A 344 26.08 -29.48 -19.61
N SER A 345 24.78 -29.78 -19.60
CA SER A 345 23.90 -29.61 -20.77
C SER A 345 22.97 -28.39 -20.71
N CYS A 346 22.99 -27.61 -19.62
CA CYS A 346 22.15 -26.40 -19.52
C CYS A 346 22.68 -25.30 -18.59
N GLU A 347 23.83 -25.50 -17.94
CA GLU A 347 24.51 -24.63 -16.95
C GLU A 347 23.66 -24.10 -15.79
N ARG A 348 22.44 -24.60 -15.61
CA ARG A 348 21.67 -24.35 -14.41
C ARG A 348 22.42 -24.93 -13.21
N PRO A 349 22.53 -24.20 -12.09
CA PRO A 349 23.20 -24.70 -10.89
C PRO A 349 22.49 -25.95 -10.36
N ARG A 350 23.22 -26.75 -9.59
CA ARG A 350 22.70 -27.94 -8.89
C ARG A 350 21.60 -27.56 -7.89
N LEU A 351 20.36 -27.49 -8.37
CA LEU A 351 19.18 -27.29 -7.54
C LEU A 351 19.02 -28.50 -6.61
N VAL A 352 19.07 -28.23 -5.30
CA VAL A 352 18.82 -29.23 -4.25
C VAL A 352 17.30 -29.30 -4.04
N CYS A 353 16.67 -30.38 -4.50
CA CYS A 353 15.29 -30.70 -4.12
C CYS A 353 15.23 -31.01 -2.62
N ALA A 354 14.25 -30.45 -1.92
CA ALA A 354 14.15 -30.56 -0.47
C ALA A 354 13.60 -31.94 -0.03
N ALA A 355 14.48 -32.81 0.45
CA ALA A 355 14.14 -33.99 1.23
C ALA A 355 15.26 -34.31 2.24
N THR A 356 14.88 -34.40 3.53
CA THR A 356 15.56 -35.05 4.67
C THR A 356 17.11 -35.12 4.73
N SER A 357 17.67 -34.45 5.74
CA SER A 357 19.11 -34.38 6.08
C SER A 357 19.51 -35.25 7.28
N VAL A 358 20.68 -35.90 7.24
CA VAL A 358 21.44 -36.40 8.42
C VAL A 358 22.97 -36.34 8.12
N PRO A 359 23.89 -36.56 9.08
CA PRO A 359 24.92 -35.59 9.54
C PRO A 359 26.32 -35.82 8.87
N GLU A 360 27.46 -35.19 9.21
CA GLU A 360 27.97 -34.38 10.34
C GLU A 360 28.79 -33.17 9.79
N GLU A 361 29.34 -32.19 10.51
CA GLU A 361 29.50 -31.93 11.96
C GLU A 361 29.59 -30.40 12.21
N SER A 362 29.07 -29.91 13.36
CA SER A 362 29.16 -28.50 13.85
C SER A 362 28.47 -27.37 13.03
N PRO A 363 28.16 -26.21 13.66
CA PRO A 363 27.34 -26.01 14.86
C PRO A 363 25.91 -25.54 14.51
N GLN A 364 25.03 -25.50 15.51
CA GLN A 364 23.56 -25.41 15.37
C GLN A 364 23.03 -24.18 14.60
N PRO A 365 22.09 -24.34 13.64
CA PRO A 365 21.31 -23.25 13.07
C PRO A 365 20.11 -22.89 13.96
N VAL A 366 20.12 -21.70 14.54
CA VAL A 366 18.95 -21.11 15.22
C VAL A 366 17.79 -20.96 14.21
N THR A 367 16.54 -21.12 14.65
CA THR A 367 15.37 -20.84 13.81
C THR A 367 15.25 -19.34 13.52
N ILE A 368 15.83 -18.89 12.40
CA ILE A 368 15.88 -17.48 11.98
C ILE A 368 14.48 -17.02 11.52
N THR A 369 13.67 -16.57 12.48
CA THR A 369 12.39 -15.87 12.25
C THR A 369 12.56 -14.54 11.54
N GLU A 370 13.73 -13.91 11.67
CA GLU A 370 14.10 -12.64 11.03
C GLU A 370 15.58 -12.66 10.61
N TRP A 371 15.90 -12.36 9.35
CA TRP A 371 17.28 -12.32 8.87
C TRP A 371 17.78 -10.89 8.64
N GLN A 372 18.99 -10.63 9.15
CA GLN A 372 19.68 -9.37 8.99
C GLN A 372 20.34 -9.28 7.60
N CYS A 373 20.02 -8.25 6.81
CA CYS A 373 20.64 -8.05 5.50
C CYS A 373 22.11 -7.63 5.64
N LYS A 374 23.03 -8.43 5.11
CA LYS A 374 24.49 -8.14 5.18
C LYS A 374 24.95 -6.92 4.37
N SER A 375 24.07 -6.25 3.63
CA SER A 375 24.37 -5.00 2.90
C SER A 375 23.82 -3.73 3.57
N CYS A 376 22.61 -3.75 4.15
CA CYS A 376 21.95 -2.56 4.74
C CYS A 376 21.46 -2.77 6.19
N THR A 377 21.90 -3.84 6.84
CA THR A 377 21.60 -4.28 8.22
C THR A 377 20.14 -4.47 8.62
N VAL A 378 19.16 -4.10 7.80
CA VAL A 378 17.72 -4.31 8.05
C VAL A 378 17.39 -5.76 8.40
N LEU A 379 16.57 -5.96 9.43
CA LEU A 379 15.95 -7.25 9.75
C LEU A 379 14.72 -7.45 8.85
N ASN A 380 14.67 -8.59 8.19
CA ASN A 380 13.62 -8.97 7.24
C ASN A 380 12.94 -10.24 7.75
N SER A 381 11.65 -10.43 7.52
CA SER A 381 10.97 -11.69 7.86
C SER A 381 11.72 -12.90 7.29
N GLY A 382 11.80 -13.99 8.07
CA GLY A 382 12.43 -15.25 7.70
C GLY A 382 11.85 -15.90 6.44
N SER A 383 10.66 -15.47 6.01
CA SER A 383 10.00 -15.86 4.75
C SER A 383 10.41 -15.03 3.53
N SER A 384 10.97 -13.83 3.71
CA SER A 384 11.42 -12.98 2.60
C SER A 384 12.75 -13.47 2.03
N VAL A 385 12.84 -13.60 0.70
CA VAL A 385 14.08 -13.99 -0.01
C VAL A 385 14.94 -12.80 -0.42
N LEU A 386 14.33 -11.61 -0.55
CA LEU A 386 14.99 -10.32 -0.81
C LEU A 386 14.87 -9.40 0.41
N CYS A 387 15.80 -8.45 0.55
CA CYS A 387 15.71 -7.43 1.59
C CYS A 387 14.62 -6.39 1.25
N SER A 388 13.71 -6.09 2.17
CA SER A 388 12.59 -5.15 1.94
C SER A 388 12.98 -3.68 1.77
N VAL A 389 14.27 -3.34 1.89
CA VAL A 389 14.79 -1.97 1.85
C VAL A 389 15.91 -1.76 0.81
N CYS A 390 16.57 -2.83 0.35
CA CYS A 390 17.59 -2.75 -0.70
C CYS A 390 17.51 -3.85 -1.76
N GLU A 391 16.46 -4.68 -1.72
CA GLU A 391 16.10 -5.75 -2.66
C GLU A 391 17.17 -6.84 -2.91
N ARG A 392 18.31 -6.76 -2.22
CA ARG A 392 19.38 -7.75 -2.34
C ARG A 392 18.96 -9.12 -1.78
N PRO A 393 19.28 -10.23 -2.46
CA PRO A 393 19.00 -11.58 -1.97
C PRO A 393 19.67 -11.89 -0.63
N ARG A 394 18.98 -12.71 0.19
CA ARG A 394 19.41 -13.15 1.53
C ARG A 394 20.82 -13.76 1.60
N LEU A 395 21.32 -14.32 0.50
CA LEU A 395 22.61 -15.00 0.43
C LEU A 395 23.73 -14.16 -0.22
N ALA A 396 23.48 -12.90 -0.58
CA ALA A 396 24.50 -12.04 -1.19
C ALA A 396 25.63 -11.72 -0.18
N THR A 397 26.85 -12.17 -0.50
CA THR A 397 28.06 -11.93 0.30
C THR A 397 28.63 -10.52 0.07
N ARG A 398 29.45 -10.04 1.01
CA ARG A 398 30.24 -8.81 0.86
C ARG A 398 31.26 -9.02 -0.28
N PRO A 399 31.59 -7.98 -1.09
CA PRO A 399 32.74 -8.02 -1.98
C PRO A 399 34.03 -8.36 -1.18
N PRO A 400 35.03 -9.04 -1.79
CA PRO A 400 36.26 -9.36 -1.10
C PRO A 400 36.95 -8.08 -0.61
N THR A 401 37.17 -7.97 0.70
CA THR A 401 38.08 -6.96 1.25
C THR A 401 39.50 -7.31 0.76
N ALA A 402 40.21 -6.34 0.19
CA ALA A 402 41.62 -6.54 -0.16
C ALA A 402 42.41 -6.91 1.10
N PRO A 403 43.40 -7.84 1.03
CA PRO A 403 44.17 -8.24 2.19
C PRO A 403 44.99 -7.05 2.72
N GLU A 404 44.98 -6.87 4.05
CA GLU A 404 45.82 -5.88 4.72
C GLU A 404 47.30 -6.21 4.52
N ARG A 405 47.93 -5.58 3.52
CA ARG A 405 49.37 -5.56 3.40
C ARG A 405 49.94 -4.51 4.34
N THR A 406 50.54 -4.96 5.44
CA THR A 406 51.44 -4.14 6.27
C THR A 406 52.49 -3.49 5.38
N ALA A 407 52.46 -2.17 5.28
CA ALA A 407 53.31 -1.41 4.37
C ALA A 407 54.76 -1.33 4.89
N PRO A 408 55.77 -1.70 4.08
CA PRO A 408 57.15 -1.27 4.31
C PRO A 408 57.25 0.26 4.13
N LEU A 409 58.07 0.93 4.96
CA LEU A 409 58.28 2.38 4.85
C LEU A 409 59.16 2.72 3.63
N THR A 410 58.56 3.24 2.55
CA THR A 410 59.31 3.89 1.46
C THR A 410 58.60 5.12 0.89
N THR A 411 59.28 6.28 0.96
CA THR A 411 59.11 7.51 0.14
C THR A 411 57.69 8.05 -0.11
N SER A 412 57.32 9.08 0.65
CA SER A 412 56.00 9.74 0.65
C SER A 412 55.79 10.79 -0.46
N GLN A 413 55.44 10.36 -1.68
CA GLN A 413 55.05 11.28 -2.78
C GLN A 413 53.80 10.90 -3.60
N GLN A 414 53.10 9.79 -3.31
CA GLN A 414 51.88 9.39 -4.03
C GLN A 414 50.79 8.86 -3.07
N TRP A 415 49.53 8.80 -3.53
CA TRP A 415 48.40 8.23 -2.79
C TRP A 415 47.42 7.47 -3.69
N THR A 416 47.03 6.27 -3.27
CA THR A 416 46.05 5.42 -3.96
C THR A 416 44.62 5.91 -3.70
N CYS A 417 43.84 6.15 -4.75
CA CYS A 417 42.43 6.49 -4.61
C CYS A 417 41.61 5.29 -4.12
N GLN A 418 40.85 5.47 -3.03
CA GLN A 418 40.05 4.40 -2.43
C GLN A 418 38.82 4.01 -3.28
N PHE A 419 38.46 4.82 -4.27
CA PHE A 419 37.29 4.59 -5.15
C PHE A 419 37.64 3.90 -6.47
N CYS A 420 38.75 4.29 -7.11
CA CYS A 420 39.15 3.77 -8.44
C CYS A 420 40.54 3.12 -8.46
N THR A 421 41.23 3.01 -7.32
CA THR A 421 42.57 2.40 -7.13
C THR A 421 43.77 3.03 -7.85
N TYR A 422 43.58 4.13 -8.59
CA TYR A 422 44.66 4.87 -9.26
C TYR A 422 45.59 5.59 -8.25
N MET A 423 46.89 5.61 -8.54
CA MET A 423 47.94 6.30 -7.77
C MET A 423 48.12 7.74 -8.23
N ASN A 424 47.62 8.67 -7.43
CA ASN A 424 47.72 10.11 -7.67
C ASN A 424 48.98 10.68 -7.02
N SER A 425 49.43 11.84 -7.49
CA SER A 425 50.53 12.57 -6.86
C SER A 425 50.10 13.20 -5.52
N MET A 426 50.99 13.19 -4.50
CA MET A 426 50.76 13.77 -3.16
C MET A 426 50.17 15.19 -3.14
N PRO A 427 50.55 16.13 -4.03
CA PRO A 427 49.99 17.48 -4.08
C PRO A 427 48.53 17.53 -4.56
N SER A 428 48.05 16.53 -5.30
CA SER A 428 46.65 16.50 -5.74
C SER A 428 45.75 16.11 -4.57
N MET A 429 44.78 16.97 -4.26
CA MET A 429 43.74 16.69 -3.26
C MET A 429 42.54 15.95 -3.86
N GLU A 430 42.50 15.78 -5.18
CA GLU A 430 41.45 15.08 -5.94
C GLU A 430 42.09 14.02 -6.85
N CYS A 431 41.34 12.97 -7.17
CA CYS A 431 41.87 11.86 -7.97
C CYS A 431 41.81 12.17 -9.47
N GLU A 432 42.96 12.16 -10.15
CA GLU A 432 43.16 12.47 -11.57
C GLU A 432 42.40 11.55 -12.58
N MET A 433 41.59 10.61 -12.09
CA MET A 433 40.84 9.60 -12.86
C MET A 433 39.33 9.61 -12.63
N CYS A 434 38.86 10.21 -11.54
CA CYS A 434 37.45 10.21 -11.18
C CYS A 434 37.01 11.46 -10.39
N ASP A 435 37.91 12.44 -10.26
CA ASP A 435 37.72 13.76 -9.66
C ASP A 435 37.15 13.74 -8.23
N LEU A 436 37.32 12.61 -7.54
CA LEU A 436 36.88 12.43 -6.15
C LEU A 436 37.97 12.88 -5.17
N PRO A 437 37.61 13.62 -4.11
CA PRO A 437 38.57 14.15 -3.15
C PRO A 437 39.20 13.07 -2.28
N ARG A 438 40.47 13.31 -1.93
CA ARG A 438 41.28 12.49 -1.06
C ARG A 438 40.76 12.54 0.38
N SER A 439 40.24 11.42 0.87
CA SER A 439 39.82 11.29 2.26
C SER A 439 41.01 11.38 3.22
N GLY A 440 41.02 12.39 4.10
CA GLY A 440 42.00 12.57 5.17
C GLY A 440 41.33 12.99 6.48
N PRO A 441 41.84 12.57 7.66
CA PRO A 441 41.19 12.83 8.93
C PRO A 441 41.43 14.27 9.41
N THR A 442 40.35 15.00 9.70
CA THR A 442 40.42 16.35 10.26
C THR A 442 40.68 16.29 11.77
N ILE A 443 41.85 16.78 12.20
CA ILE A 443 42.15 16.99 13.63
C ILE A 443 41.93 18.47 13.95
N THR A 444 40.96 18.78 14.82
CA THR A 444 40.72 20.12 15.36
C THR A 444 41.31 20.29 16.77
N PRO A 445 41.90 21.46 17.11
CA PRO A 445 42.60 21.68 18.39
C PRO A 445 41.68 22.08 19.55
N SER A 446 42.24 22.13 20.77
CA SER A 446 41.62 22.73 21.97
C SER A 446 42.68 23.30 22.95
N PRO A 447 42.30 24.19 23.89
CA PRO A 447 43.17 25.28 24.35
C PRO A 447 43.92 25.08 25.69
N ALA A 448 44.71 26.09 26.06
CA ALA A 448 45.87 26.05 26.96
C ALA A 448 45.62 26.27 28.47
N SER A 449 46.63 25.91 29.29
CA SER A 449 47.13 26.68 30.44
C SER A 449 48.57 26.25 30.86
N PRO A 450 49.35 27.09 31.60
CA PRO A 450 50.85 27.04 31.63
C PRO A 450 51.48 26.97 33.07
N PRO A 451 52.80 27.20 33.32
CA PRO A 451 54.05 26.63 32.72
C PRO A 451 55.23 26.29 33.71
N LEU A 452 56.30 25.62 33.20
CA LEU A 452 57.73 25.62 33.65
C LEU A 452 58.12 24.96 35.02
N PRO A 453 59.42 24.64 35.31
CA PRO A 453 60.67 24.81 34.53
C PRO A 453 61.55 23.53 34.29
N SER A 454 62.68 23.72 33.58
CA SER A 454 63.70 22.74 33.08
C SER A 454 64.80 22.37 34.14
N PRO A 455 65.96 21.68 33.87
CA PRO A 455 66.72 21.38 32.61
C PRO A 455 67.12 19.85 32.48
N ALA A 456 68.18 19.30 31.83
CA ALA A 456 69.39 19.81 31.14
C ALA A 456 70.08 18.79 30.16
N LYS A 457 70.89 19.32 29.22
CA LYS A 457 72.18 18.82 28.62
C LYS A 457 72.42 17.34 28.20
N VAL A 458 72.89 17.14 26.95
CA VAL A 458 74.31 16.80 26.56
C VAL A 458 74.48 16.96 25.02
N PHE A 459 75.71 16.86 24.47
CA PHE A 459 76.19 17.44 23.19
C PHE A 459 76.12 16.54 21.91
N PRO A 460 76.34 17.12 20.69
CA PRO A 460 76.13 16.46 19.39
C PRO A 460 77.42 16.27 18.51
N ALA A 461 77.33 15.47 17.43
CA ALA A 461 78.11 15.54 16.15
C ALA A 461 77.88 14.26 15.30
N PRO A 462 78.25 14.19 13.98
CA PRO A 462 78.22 15.21 12.93
C PRO A 462 77.50 14.75 11.63
N LEU A 463 77.31 15.65 10.65
CA LEU A 463 77.00 15.30 9.24
C LEU A 463 78.30 14.87 8.51
N PRO A 464 78.22 14.12 7.38
CA PRO A 464 78.55 14.78 6.08
C PRO A 464 77.98 14.14 4.77
N VAL A 465 78.23 14.85 3.66
CA VAL A 465 78.21 14.44 2.22
C VAL A 465 76.85 14.21 1.50
N LYS A 466 76.69 14.89 0.35
CA LYS A 466 75.78 14.53 -0.77
C LYS A 466 76.57 13.92 -1.92
N PRO A 467 76.06 12.90 -2.63
CA PRO A 467 76.49 12.60 -4.00
C PRO A 467 75.35 12.65 -5.05
N VAL A 468 75.62 13.40 -6.12
CA VAL A 468 75.25 13.20 -7.55
C VAL A 468 73.87 12.62 -7.93
N VAL A 469 73.16 13.37 -8.79
CA VAL A 469 71.94 12.92 -9.49
C VAL A 469 72.28 11.99 -10.66
N THR A 470 71.57 10.87 -10.78
CA THR A 470 71.47 10.04 -12.00
C THR A 470 69.99 9.79 -12.31
N PRO A 471 69.61 9.58 -13.59
CA PRO A 471 68.21 9.49 -13.99
C PRO A 471 67.58 8.19 -13.49
N LYS A 472 66.61 8.30 -12.55
CA LYS A 472 65.82 7.16 -12.11
C LYS A 472 64.90 6.70 -13.24
N GLN A 473 64.88 5.39 -13.47
CA GLN A 473 63.91 4.74 -14.35
C GLN A 473 62.48 5.04 -13.86
N GLN A 474 61.55 5.26 -14.79
CA GLN A 474 60.15 5.49 -14.45
C GLN A 474 59.52 4.20 -13.88
N ASP A 475 58.61 4.37 -12.92
CA ASP A 475 57.91 3.28 -12.26
C ASP A 475 57.03 2.50 -13.28
N PRO A 476 57.19 1.16 -13.40
CA PRO A 476 56.41 0.37 -14.34
C PRO A 476 54.90 0.37 -14.01
N ASP A 477 54.49 0.49 -12.74
CA ASP A 477 53.08 0.58 -12.37
C ASP A 477 52.49 1.96 -12.70
N PHE A 478 53.30 3.04 -12.70
CA PHE A 478 52.90 4.34 -13.22
C PHE A 478 52.67 4.29 -14.74
N MET A 479 53.60 3.68 -15.49
CA MET A 479 53.45 3.49 -16.94
C MET A 479 52.22 2.62 -17.28
N ARG A 480 51.99 1.55 -16.53
CA ARG A 480 50.79 0.70 -16.67
C ARG A 480 49.49 1.47 -16.40
N GLN A 481 49.43 2.25 -15.33
CA GLN A 481 48.25 3.07 -15.02
C GLN A 481 48.00 4.17 -16.05
N LYS A 482 49.08 4.77 -16.60
CA LYS A 482 48.99 5.71 -17.72
C LYS A 482 48.40 5.04 -18.98
N VAL A 483 48.90 3.87 -19.37
CA VAL A 483 48.35 3.12 -20.52
C VAL A 483 46.87 2.78 -20.30
N MET A 484 46.49 2.25 -19.13
CA MET A 484 45.08 1.94 -18.83
C MET A 484 44.18 3.19 -18.82
N LYS A 485 44.71 4.37 -18.45
CA LYS A 485 44.01 5.66 -18.56
C LYS A 485 43.79 6.06 -20.02
N GLU A 486 44.83 5.98 -20.84
CA GLU A 486 44.80 6.36 -22.25
C GLU A 486 43.89 5.41 -23.07
N GLU A 487 43.95 4.10 -22.81
CA GLU A 487 43.06 3.09 -23.40
C GLU A 487 41.60 3.25 -22.93
N GLY A 488 41.36 3.48 -21.64
CA GLY A 488 40.02 3.67 -21.08
C GLY A 488 39.33 4.93 -21.63
N LEU A 489 40.07 6.04 -21.74
CA LEU A 489 39.56 7.27 -22.36
C LEU A 489 39.27 7.08 -23.86
N ARG A 490 40.13 6.35 -24.58
CA ARG A 490 39.91 6.00 -26.01
C ARG A 490 38.65 5.16 -26.20
N LEU A 491 38.42 4.16 -25.34
CA LEU A 491 37.20 3.35 -25.37
C LEU A 491 35.94 4.20 -25.11
N ILE A 492 35.97 5.09 -24.11
CA ILE A 492 34.86 6.00 -23.82
C ILE A 492 34.58 6.95 -25.00
N GLN A 493 35.62 7.42 -25.68
CA GLN A 493 35.47 8.25 -26.89
C GLN A 493 34.81 7.45 -28.04
N GLN A 494 35.21 6.20 -28.26
CA GLN A 494 34.64 5.34 -29.30
C GLN A 494 33.18 4.94 -29.00
N ILE A 495 32.82 4.70 -27.74
CA ILE A 495 31.43 4.44 -27.33
C ILE A 495 30.57 5.68 -27.60
N ARG A 496 30.99 6.88 -27.19
CA ARG A 496 30.27 8.14 -27.46
C ARG A 496 30.11 8.45 -28.95
N GLU A 497 31.08 8.06 -29.78
CA GLU A 497 30.95 8.17 -31.23
C GLU A 497 29.94 7.16 -31.80
N GLY A 498 29.90 5.94 -31.24
CA GLY A 498 28.90 4.93 -31.53
C GLY A 498 27.48 5.36 -31.18
N GLU A 499 27.27 5.85 -29.95
CA GLU A 499 25.98 6.39 -29.48
C GLU A 499 25.47 7.49 -30.42
N LYS A 500 26.34 8.43 -30.82
CA LYS A 500 26.02 9.49 -31.80
C LYS A 500 25.69 8.95 -33.21
N LYS A 501 26.18 7.75 -33.56
CA LYS A 501 25.91 7.04 -34.81
C LYS A 501 24.76 6.01 -34.69
N GLY A 502 24.10 5.90 -33.53
CA GLY A 502 22.99 4.96 -33.28
C GLY A 502 23.43 3.51 -32.99
N VAL A 503 24.67 3.32 -32.54
CA VAL A 503 25.31 2.02 -32.25
C VAL A 503 25.41 1.84 -30.73
N SER A 504 25.14 0.63 -30.22
CA SER A 504 25.17 0.34 -28.78
C SER A 504 26.60 0.20 -28.22
N PRO A 505 26.82 0.43 -26.91
CA PRO A 505 28.12 0.19 -26.28
C PRO A 505 28.63 -1.26 -26.44
N GLU A 506 27.73 -2.24 -26.42
CA GLU A 506 28.03 -3.66 -26.62
C GLU A 506 28.45 -3.95 -28.07
N GLU A 507 27.81 -3.30 -29.05
CA GLU A 507 28.20 -3.39 -30.46
C GLU A 507 29.59 -2.77 -30.69
N VAL A 508 29.86 -1.58 -30.13
CA VAL A 508 31.20 -0.95 -30.20
C VAL A 508 32.26 -1.82 -29.55
N TYR A 509 31.97 -2.41 -28.38
CA TYR A 509 32.90 -3.28 -27.66
C TYR A 509 33.19 -4.59 -28.43
N ALA A 510 32.14 -5.30 -28.88
CA ALA A 510 32.29 -6.52 -29.67
C ALA A 510 33.02 -6.26 -31.00
N ALA A 511 32.74 -5.14 -31.66
CA ALA A 511 33.48 -4.72 -32.85
C ALA A 511 34.95 -4.46 -32.55
N LEU A 512 35.30 -3.76 -31.46
CA LEU A 512 36.69 -3.53 -31.07
C LEU A 512 37.45 -4.84 -30.81
N CYS A 513 36.82 -5.83 -30.18
CA CYS A 513 37.42 -7.14 -29.94
C CYS A 513 37.78 -7.88 -31.24
N VAL A 514 37.02 -7.68 -32.33
CA VAL A 514 37.30 -8.28 -33.65
C VAL A 514 38.20 -7.38 -34.53
N SER A 515 38.03 -6.06 -34.45
CA SER A 515 38.73 -5.09 -35.31
C SER A 515 40.13 -4.69 -34.81
N SER A 516 40.63 -5.32 -33.74
CA SER A 516 41.85 -4.96 -32.97
C SER A 516 43.18 -4.93 -33.75
N GLY A 517 43.20 -5.29 -35.03
CA GLY A 517 44.36 -5.17 -35.92
C GLY A 517 44.15 -4.26 -37.14
N SER A 518 43.04 -3.51 -37.21
CA SER A 518 42.63 -2.75 -38.40
C SER A 518 42.55 -1.24 -38.15
N ASN A 519 42.82 -0.44 -39.19
CA ASN A 519 42.70 1.03 -39.15
C ASN A 519 41.25 1.53 -39.39
N VAL A 520 40.25 0.65 -39.34
CA VAL A 520 38.83 0.96 -39.59
C VAL A 520 38.15 1.36 -38.29
N SER A 521 37.25 2.35 -38.30
CA SER A 521 36.50 2.68 -37.07
C SER A 521 35.51 1.55 -36.74
N PRO A 522 35.25 1.24 -35.45
CA PRO A 522 34.30 0.19 -35.08
C PRO A 522 32.91 0.40 -35.69
N CYS A 523 32.47 1.65 -35.81
CA CYS A 523 31.18 2.03 -36.37
C CYS A 523 31.06 1.81 -37.88
N ASP A 524 32.18 1.78 -38.60
CA ASP A 524 32.20 1.56 -40.05
C ASP A 524 32.40 0.07 -40.34
N TRP A 525 33.24 -0.62 -39.56
CA TRP A 525 33.36 -2.09 -39.55
C TRP A 525 32.02 -2.78 -39.24
N LEU A 526 31.23 -2.24 -38.30
CA LEU A 526 29.86 -2.69 -38.00
C LEU A 526 28.86 -2.51 -39.15
N LYS A 527 29.21 -1.73 -40.18
CA LYS A 527 28.36 -1.48 -41.36
C LYS A 527 28.81 -2.26 -42.59
N SER A 528 30.12 -2.46 -42.78
CA SER A 528 30.66 -3.22 -43.91
C SER A 528 30.88 -4.70 -43.59
N GLU A 529 31.60 -5.03 -42.52
CA GLU A 529 32.07 -6.40 -42.26
C GLU A 529 31.08 -7.23 -41.44
N LEU A 530 30.40 -6.62 -40.46
CA LEU A 530 29.47 -7.36 -39.58
C LEU A 530 28.41 -8.17 -40.38
N PRO A 531 27.74 -7.67 -41.44
CA PRO A 531 26.78 -8.46 -42.21
C PRO A 531 27.37 -9.77 -42.76
N HIS A 532 28.64 -9.75 -43.19
CA HIS A 532 29.34 -10.92 -43.69
C HIS A 532 29.76 -11.88 -42.57
N LEU A 533 30.26 -11.35 -41.44
CA LEU A 533 30.58 -12.18 -40.26
C LEU A 533 29.33 -12.88 -39.69
N LEU A 534 28.16 -12.23 -39.75
CA LEU A 534 26.90 -12.83 -39.33
C LEU A 534 26.42 -13.95 -40.27
N ASP A 535 26.66 -13.82 -41.57
CA ASP A 535 26.43 -14.92 -42.53
C ASP A 535 27.40 -16.09 -42.27
N GLU A 536 28.67 -15.79 -41.97
CA GLU A 536 29.69 -16.80 -41.62
C GLU A 536 29.31 -17.56 -40.34
N ILE A 537 28.86 -16.86 -39.30
CA ILE A 537 28.33 -17.47 -38.06
C ILE A 537 27.12 -18.36 -38.35
N CYS A 538 26.19 -17.92 -39.21
CA CYS A 538 25.06 -18.75 -39.64
C CYS A 538 25.51 -20.00 -40.42
N ALA A 539 26.48 -19.86 -41.33
CA ALA A 539 27.01 -20.96 -42.13
C ALA A 539 27.77 -21.98 -41.28
N MET A 540 28.67 -21.54 -40.39
CA MET A 540 29.37 -22.40 -39.44
C MET A 540 28.39 -23.14 -38.51
N ALA A 541 27.36 -22.44 -38.02
CA ALA A 541 26.31 -23.06 -37.21
C ALA A 541 25.51 -24.12 -37.98
N ALA A 542 25.24 -23.91 -39.27
CA ALA A 542 24.59 -24.89 -40.13
C ALA A 542 25.47 -26.14 -40.35
N SER A 543 26.74 -25.96 -40.69
CA SER A 543 27.72 -27.06 -40.87
C SER A 543 27.84 -27.92 -39.60
N VAL A 544 28.01 -27.28 -38.43
CA VAL A 544 28.10 -27.99 -37.14
C VAL A 544 26.83 -28.83 -36.87
N GLN A 545 25.63 -28.37 -37.26
CA GLN A 545 24.42 -29.21 -37.13
C GLN A 545 24.42 -30.42 -38.07
N GLN A 546 25.09 -30.33 -39.21
CA GLN A 546 25.13 -31.38 -40.22
C GLN A 546 26.05 -32.53 -39.77
N ASP A 547 27.21 -32.23 -39.17
CA ASP A 547 28.13 -33.22 -38.59
C ASP A 547 27.48 -34.03 -37.45
N TYR A 548 26.66 -33.39 -36.62
CA TYR A 548 25.88 -34.10 -35.58
C TYR A 548 24.80 -35.05 -36.17
N LYS A 549 24.42 -34.92 -37.44
CA LYS A 549 23.49 -35.85 -38.12
C LYS A 549 24.21 -37.02 -38.79
N THR A 550 25.44 -36.84 -39.27
CA THR A 550 26.23 -37.91 -39.91
C THR A 550 27.04 -38.75 -38.92
N GLY A 551 27.45 -38.19 -37.78
CA GLY A 551 28.39 -38.83 -36.85
C GLY A 551 27.86 -39.90 -35.89
N ASN A 552 26.57 -40.28 -35.92
CA ASN A 552 25.97 -41.14 -34.88
C ASN A 552 25.14 -42.32 -35.43
N SER A 553 25.82 -43.29 -36.06
CA SER A 553 25.22 -44.56 -36.48
C SER A 553 25.15 -45.58 -35.33
N GLY A 554 24.05 -45.56 -34.57
CA GLY A 554 23.70 -46.56 -33.55
C GLY A 554 22.26 -47.06 -33.76
N PRO A 555 21.98 -48.38 -33.79
CA PRO A 555 20.73 -48.88 -34.35
C PRO A 555 19.59 -49.05 -33.32
N GLN A 556 18.52 -48.24 -33.45
CA GLN A 556 17.12 -48.63 -33.16
C GLN A 556 16.13 -47.52 -33.55
N GLY A 557 14.95 -47.90 -34.05
CA GLY A 557 13.81 -46.99 -34.29
C GLY A 557 13.63 -46.55 -35.75
N GLU A 558 12.92 -47.37 -36.53
CA GLU A 558 12.49 -47.01 -37.89
C GLU A 558 11.35 -46.00 -37.88
N LEU A 559 11.42 -44.97 -38.73
CA LEU A 559 10.28 -44.27 -39.33
C LEU A 559 10.79 -43.31 -40.43
N GLN A 560 11.37 -43.88 -41.49
CA GLN A 560 11.74 -43.11 -42.68
C GLN A 560 10.49 -42.75 -43.49
N ASN A 561 10.29 -41.46 -43.74
CA ASN A 561 9.28 -40.96 -44.68
C ASN A 561 10.03 -40.47 -45.94
N PRO A 562 10.04 -41.23 -47.05
CA PRO A 562 10.85 -40.90 -48.22
C PRO A 562 10.18 -39.79 -49.05
N GLY A 563 10.84 -38.65 -49.21
CA GLY A 563 10.38 -37.57 -50.11
C GLY A 563 10.76 -36.14 -49.69
N GLY A 564 11.12 -35.92 -48.43
CA GLY A 564 11.59 -34.60 -47.97
C GLY A 564 13.09 -34.39 -48.18
N GLN A 565 13.47 -33.42 -49.01
CA GLN A 565 14.81 -32.82 -48.90
C GLN A 565 14.86 -32.09 -47.55
N SER A 566 15.58 -32.63 -46.57
CA SER A 566 15.78 -31.96 -45.28
C SER A 566 16.74 -30.79 -45.47
N GLU A 567 16.22 -29.63 -45.82
CA GLU A 567 16.97 -28.37 -45.83
C GLU A 567 17.73 -28.19 -44.49
N ALA A 568 18.91 -27.56 -44.57
CA ALA A 568 19.65 -27.17 -43.37
C ALA A 568 18.85 -26.12 -42.59
N VAL A 569 18.89 -26.17 -41.26
CA VAL A 569 18.10 -25.26 -40.41
C VAL A 569 18.58 -23.83 -40.63
N GLN A 570 17.79 -23.05 -41.38
CA GLN A 570 18.13 -21.66 -41.71
C GLN A 570 18.05 -20.78 -40.45
N LEU A 571 19.21 -20.26 -40.04
CA LEU A 571 19.38 -19.35 -38.91
C LEU A 571 19.36 -17.90 -39.39
N SER A 572 18.75 -16.99 -38.61
CA SER A 572 18.66 -15.58 -39.00
C SER A 572 19.89 -14.76 -38.57
N ARG A 573 20.27 -13.76 -39.37
CA ARG A 573 21.31 -12.77 -39.00
C ARG A 573 21.02 -12.09 -37.65
N ALA A 574 19.73 -11.92 -37.30
CA ALA A 574 19.31 -11.35 -36.02
C ALA A 574 19.68 -12.26 -34.83
N GLU A 575 19.43 -13.57 -34.93
CA GLU A 575 19.85 -14.54 -33.90
C GLU A 575 21.38 -14.66 -33.83
N ALA A 576 22.08 -14.67 -34.97
CA ALA A 576 23.54 -14.65 -35.01
C ALA A 576 24.11 -13.38 -34.32
N LYS A 577 23.51 -12.21 -34.56
CA LYS A 577 23.93 -10.95 -33.93
C LYS A 577 23.72 -10.95 -32.42
N GLN A 578 22.59 -11.47 -31.94
CA GLN A 578 22.37 -11.66 -30.50
C GLN A 578 23.40 -12.61 -29.87
N ALA A 579 23.74 -13.70 -30.56
CA ALA A 579 24.74 -14.66 -30.07
C ALA A 579 26.18 -14.10 -30.11
N TRP A 580 26.52 -13.29 -31.12
CA TRP A 580 27.81 -12.61 -31.27
C TRP A 580 28.05 -11.53 -30.22
N LEU A 581 27.03 -10.71 -29.93
CA LEU A 581 27.08 -9.74 -28.83
C LEU A 581 27.20 -10.44 -27.47
N ALA A 582 26.42 -11.51 -27.23
CA ALA A 582 26.53 -12.32 -26.01
C ALA A 582 27.87 -13.08 -25.88
N ALA A 583 28.60 -13.24 -26.99
CA ALA A 583 29.96 -13.80 -27.02
C ALA A 583 31.07 -12.73 -26.89
N GLY A 584 30.72 -11.44 -26.81
CA GLY A 584 31.70 -10.35 -26.76
C GLY A 584 32.51 -10.17 -28.04
N GLY A 585 31.94 -10.54 -29.19
CA GLY A 585 32.61 -10.48 -30.50
C GLY A 585 33.24 -11.81 -30.96
N ASP A 586 33.37 -12.80 -30.07
CA ASP A 586 34.01 -14.09 -30.35
C ASP A 586 33.15 -14.99 -31.26
N THR A 587 33.65 -15.28 -32.46
CA THR A 587 32.92 -15.99 -33.52
C THR A 587 32.60 -17.45 -33.17
N GLU A 588 33.52 -18.17 -32.52
CA GLU A 588 33.31 -19.58 -32.14
C GLU A 588 32.28 -19.70 -31.01
N LYS A 589 32.41 -18.85 -29.99
CA LYS A 589 31.43 -18.76 -28.89
C LYS A 589 30.06 -18.29 -29.40
N ALA A 590 30.03 -17.41 -30.41
CA ALA A 590 28.77 -17.00 -31.06
C ALA A 590 28.05 -18.19 -31.71
N VAL A 591 28.75 -19.04 -32.46
CA VAL A 591 28.17 -20.27 -33.05
C VAL A 591 27.62 -21.20 -31.97
N GLN A 592 28.36 -21.42 -30.87
CA GLN A 592 27.92 -22.26 -29.76
C GLN A 592 26.68 -21.68 -29.04
N HIS A 593 26.67 -20.38 -28.75
CA HIS A 593 25.52 -19.69 -28.16
C HIS A 593 24.30 -19.71 -29.07
N LEU A 594 24.46 -19.47 -30.38
CA LEU A 594 23.39 -19.48 -31.37
C LEU A 594 22.66 -20.82 -31.39
N LEU A 595 23.40 -21.92 -31.57
CA LEU A 595 22.86 -23.28 -31.60
C LEU A 595 22.17 -23.67 -30.30
N ARG A 596 22.75 -23.27 -29.17
CA ARG A 596 22.20 -23.55 -27.83
C ARG A 596 20.92 -22.77 -27.55
N ASN A 597 20.88 -21.48 -27.91
CA ASN A 597 19.72 -20.62 -27.74
C ASN A 597 18.56 -21.07 -28.64
N ARG A 598 18.85 -21.47 -29.89
CA ARG A 598 17.87 -22.09 -30.80
C ARG A 598 17.25 -23.35 -30.18
N ARG A 599 18.09 -24.29 -29.73
CA ARG A 599 17.67 -25.53 -29.02
C ARG A 599 16.95 -25.26 -27.69
N ALA A 600 17.13 -24.10 -27.06
CA ALA A 600 16.37 -23.71 -25.87
C ALA A 600 14.96 -23.21 -26.25
N LYS A 601 14.88 -22.21 -27.14
CA LYS A 601 13.60 -21.61 -27.60
C LYS A 601 12.66 -22.65 -28.24
N VAL A 602 13.19 -23.59 -29.03
CA VAL A 602 12.39 -24.69 -29.61
C VAL A 602 11.78 -25.60 -28.53
N ARG A 603 12.56 -25.98 -27.51
CA ARG A 603 12.04 -26.82 -26.39
C ARG A 603 11.03 -26.07 -25.53
N GLU A 604 11.20 -24.76 -25.36
CA GLU A 604 10.23 -23.90 -24.68
C GLU A 604 8.89 -23.87 -25.44
N LEU A 605 8.92 -23.67 -26.75
CA LEU A 605 7.72 -23.76 -27.61
C LEU A 605 7.08 -25.17 -27.54
N CYS A 606 7.87 -26.24 -27.58
CA CYS A 606 7.34 -27.60 -27.39
C CYS A 606 6.65 -27.78 -26.02
N SER A 607 7.21 -27.21 -24.95
CA SER A 607 6.59 -27.27 -23.62
C SER A 607 5.31 -26.43 -23.48
N LEU A 608 5.09 -25.48 -24.40
CA LEU A 608 3.87 -24.69 -24.54
C LEU A 608 2.85 -25.34 -25.51
N GLY A 609 3.10 -26.56 -25.98
CA GLY A 609 2.19 -27.33 -26.83
C GLY A 609 2.47 -27.25 -28.34
N PHE A 610 3.49 -26.53 -28.79
CA PHE A 610 3.87 -26.48 -30.21
C PHE A 610 4.74 -27.69 -30.58
N SER A 611 4.10 -28.81 -30.96
CA SER A 611 4.76 -30.09 -31.24
C SER A 611 5.56 -30.15 -32.55
N GLU A 612 5.21 -29.32 -33.55
CA GLU A 612 5.86 -29.32 -34.86
C GLU A 612 7.18 -28.51 -34.83
N VAL A 613 8.29 -29.20 -34.55
CA VAL A 613 9.65 -28.63 -34.45
C VAL A 613 10.01 -27.74 -35.64
N VAL A 614 9.75 -28.18 -36.87
CA VAL A 614 10.07 -27.44 -38.10
C VAL A 614 9.35 -26.08 -38.14
N ARG A 615 8.09 -26.00 -37.68
CA ARG A 615 7.36 -24.73 -37.59
C ARG A 615 7.77 -23.88 -36.41
N CYS A 616 8.25 -24.48 -35.32
CA CYS A 616 8.87 -23.74 -34.23
C CYS A 616 10.17 -23.08 -34.71
N GLU A 617 11.00 -23.78 -35.47
CA GLU A 617 12.22 -23.23 -36.06
C GLU A 617 11.92 -22.17 -37.13
N GLU A 618 10.96 -22.40 -38.01
CA GLU A 618 10.56 -21.40 -39.01
C GLU A 618 9.94 -20.15 -38.37
N ALA A 619 9.09 -20.30 -37.35
CA ALA A 619 8.56 -19.15 -36.60
C ALA A 619 9.67 -18.38 -35.86
N LEU A 620 10.69 -19.06 -35.33
CA LEU A 620 11.86 -18.42 -34.72
C LEU A 620 12.76 -17.72 -35.75
N ARG A 621 12.84 -18.23 -36.98
CA ARG A 621 13.55 -17.58 -38.11
C ARG A 621 12.82 -16.32 -38.58
N LEU A 622 11.50 -16.42 -38.82
CA LEU A 622 10.66 -15.33 -39.34
C LEU A 622 10.42 -14.19 -38.34
N SER A 623 10.40 -14.49 -37.04
CA SER A 623 10.16 -13.46 -36.01
C SER A 623 11.36 -12.54 -35.78
N GLY A 624 12.60 -13.01 -35.96
CA GLY A 624 13.83 -12.24 -35.70
C GLY A 624 14.03 -11.78 -34.24
N GLY A 625 13.08 -12.09 -33.35
CA GLY A 625 13.00 -11.57 -31.97
C GLY A 625 11.69 -10.82 -31.66
N GLU A 626 11.02 -10.26 -32.68
CA GLU A 626 9.78 -9.48 -32.52
C GLU A 626 8.52 -10.28 -32.88
N ARG A 627 7.33 -9.82 -32.47
CA ARG A 627 6.09 -10.63 -32.49
C ARG A 627 4.94 -9.99 -33.29
N PRO A 628 4.94 -10.09 -34.64
CA PRO A 628 3.79 -9.69 -35.46
C PRO A 628 2.46 -10.32 -35.01
N LEU A 629 2.48 -11.58 -34.53
CA LEU A 629 1.29 -12.27 -34.02
C LEU A 629 0.69 -11.64 -32.76
N LEU A 630 1.43 -10.83 -32.00
CA LEU A 630 0.88 -10.05 -30.88
C LEU A 630 0.45 -8.64 -31.28
N GLN A 631 0.74 -8.16 -32.50
CA GLN A 631 0.38 -6.82 -32.95
C GLN A 631 -1.13 -6.53 -32.86
N PRO A 632 -2.05 -7.47 -33.19
CA PRO A 632 -3.49 -7.26 -32.99
C PRO A 632 -3.93 -7.29 -31.52
N PHE A 633 -3.16 -7.90 -30.62
CA PHE A 633 -3.41 -7.87 -29.18
C PHE A 633 -2.89 -6.56 -28.57
N HIS A 634 -1.70 -6.12 -28.98
CA HIS A 634 -1.13 -4.83 -28.62
C HIS A 634 -2.04 -3.67 -29.07
N GLN A 635 -2.50 -3.69 -30.32
CA GLN A 635 -3.48 -2.72 -30.83
C GLN A 635 -4.77 -2.72 -30.01
N ARG A 636 -5.27 -3.87 -29.54
CA ARG A 636 -6.47 -3.91 -28.67
C ARG A 636 -6.22 -3.40 -27.25
N MET A 637 -5.04 -3.59 -26.67
CA MET A 637 -4.72 -3.04 -25.33
C MET A 637 -4.54 -1.51 -25.34
N TRP A 638 -4.15 -0.93 -26.48
CA TRP A 638 -3.88 0.50 -26.63
C TRP A 638 -4.83 1.19 -27.61
N SER A 639 -6.05 0.67 -27.78
CA SER A 639 -7.10 1.31 -28.59
C SER A 639 -8.15 1.92 -27.68
N GLU A 640 -8.51 3.18 -27.96
CA GLU A 640 -9.55 3.92 -27.23
C GLU A 640 -10.99 3.51 -27.60
N GLN A 641 -11.19 2.38 -28.30
CA GLN A 641 -12.53 1.91 -28.62
C GLN A 641 -13.24 1.32 -27.40
N PRO A 642 -14.56 1.59 -27.20
CA PRO A 642 -15.32 1.02 -26.09
C PRO A 642 -15.26 -0.51 -26.08
N GLU A 643 -15.05 -1.11 -24.91
CA GLU A 643 -14.90 -2.57 -24.83
C GLU A 643 -16.23 -3.26 -25.21
N PRO A 644 -16.25 -4.19 -26.19
CA PRO A 644 -17.50 -4.74 -26.72
C PRO A 644 -18.31 -5.48 -25.65
N ARG A 645 -19.63 -5.24 -25.58
CA ARG A 645 -20.52 -5.82 -24.56
C ARG A 645 -20.35 -7.34 -24.39
N ILE A 646 -20.59 -7.85 -23.18
CA ILE A 646 -20.46 -9.28 -22.88
C ILE A 646 -21.66 -10.04 -23.44
N ASP A 647 -21.40 -10.99 -24.35
CA ASP A 647 -22.38 -11.97 -24.80
C ASP A 647 -22.47 -13.14 -23.79
N PHE A 648 -23.48 -13.13 -22.93
CA PHE A 648 -23.70 -14.21 -21.97
C PHE A 648 -24.16 -15.53 -22.61
N ARG A 649 -24.54 -15.55 -23.90
CA ARG A 649 -24.91 -16.76 -24.65
C ARG A 649 -23.72 -17.38 -25.40
N HIS A 650 -22.53 -16.77 -25.30
CA HIS A 650 -21.31 -17.26 -25.95
C HIS A 650 -20.99 -18.73 -25.58
N PRO A 651 -20.64 -19.60 -26.55
CA PRO A 651 -20.51 -21.04 -26.32
C PRO A 651 -19.33 -21.42 -25.39
N ASP A 652 -18.20 -20.71 -25.46
CA ASP A 652 -17.14 -20.85 -24.46
C ASP A 652 -17.51 -20.10 -23.18
N LYS A 653 -18.06 -20.84 -22.21
CA LYS A 653 -18.35 -20.36 -20.85
C LYS A 653 -17.09 -19.98 -20.08
N GLN A 654 -15.97 -20.66 -20.31
CA GLN A 654 -14.70 -20.39 -19.64
C GLN A 654 -14.12 -19.04 -20.08
N ARG A 655 -14.28 -18.64 -21.35
CA ARG A 655 -14.00 -17.27 -21.83
C ARG A 655 -14.86 -16.23 -21.11
N MET A 656 -16.14 -16.50 -20.90
CA MET A 656 -17.03 -15.58 -20.20
C MET A 656 -16.67 -15.45 -18.72
N CYS A 657 -16.42 -16.56 -18.01
CA CYS A 657 -15.98 -16.51 -16.61
C CYS A 657 -14.63 -15.80 -16.43
N ARG A 658 -13.65 -16.00 -17.34
CA ARG A 658 -12.41 -15.21 -17.38
C ARG A 658 -12.68 -13.70 -17.54
N ARG A 659 -13.64 -13.33 -18.40
CA ARG A 659 -13.96 -11.92 -18.67
C ARG A 659 -14.72 -11.26 -17.51
N LEU A 660 -15.68 -11.96 -16.91
CA LEU A 660 -16.38 -11.51 -15.71
C LEU A 660 -15.41 -11.31 -14.53
N LEU A 661 -14.46 -12.23 -14.34
CA LEU A 661 -13.41 -12.11 -13.34
C LEU A 661 -12.54 -10.87 -13.56
N ALA A 662 -12.08 -10.65 -14.80
CA ALA A 662 -11.15 -9.57 -15.13
C ALA A 662 -11.78 -8.16 -15.12
N LEU A 663 -13.04 -8.03 -15.55
CA LEU A 663 -13.71 -6.72 -15.65
C LEU A 663 -14.44 -6.29 -14.38
N TYR A 664 -14.93 -7.26 -13.60
CA TYR A 664 -15.76 -6.97 -12.43
C TYR A 664 -15.14 -7.37 -11.10
N ASP A 665 -13.93 -7.96 -11.06
CA ASP A 665 -13.24 -8.37 -9.83
C ASP A 665 -14.15 -9.19 -8.90
N LEU A 666 -14.56 -10.37 -9.40
CA LEU A 666 -15.40 -11.31 -8.66
C LEU A 666 -14.55 -12.19 -7.72
N PRO A 667 -14.98 -12.45 -6.46
CA PRO A 667 -14.12 -13.07 -5.43
C PRO A 667 -13.57 -14.47 -5.74
N SER A 668 -14.17 -15.20 -6.68
CA SER A 668 -13.66 -16.50 -7.12
C SER A 668 -14.23 -16.93 -8.48
N TRP A 669 -13.61 -17.94 -9.08
CA TRP A 669 -14.12 -18.59 -10.29
C TRP A 669 -15.57 -19.08 -10.14
N GLY A 670 -15.92 -19.67 -8.99
CA GLY A 670 -17.28 -20.12 -8.70
C GLY A 670 -18.29 -18.98 -8.61
N ARG A 671 -17.88 -17.77 -8.17
CA ARG A 671 -18.73 -16.57 -8.27
C ARG A 671 -18.95 -16.15 -9.72
N CYS A 672 -17.95 -16.30 -10.59
CA CYS A 672 -18.09 -16.02 -12.03
C CYS A 672 -19.05 -17.01 -12.72
N GLU A 673 -18.97 -18.30 -12.39
CA GLU A 673 -19.88 -19.33 -12.91
C GLU A 673 -21.31 -19.14 -12.38
N LEU A 674 -21.47 -18.74 -11.11
CA LEU A 674 -22.77 -18.40 -10.52
C LEU A 674 -23.40 -17.18 -11.20
N ALA A 675 -22.67 -16.08 -11.37
CA ALA A 675 -23.12 -14.89 -12.08
C ALA A 675 -23.52 -15.22 -13.53
N LEU A 676 -22.68 -15.94 -14.27
CA LEU A 676 -22.99 -16.37 -15.63
C LEU A 676 -24.22 -17.28 -15.68
N SER A 677 -24.43 -18.15 -14.69
CA SER A 677 -25.61 -19.02 -14.63
C SER A 677 -26.91 -18.24 -14.42
N LEU A 678 -26.89 -17.19 -13.58
CA LEU A 678 -28.04 -16.32 -13.30
C LEU A 678 -28.40 -15.44 -14.51
N LEU A 679 -27.39 -14.97 -15.26
CA LEU A 679 -27.56 -14.20 -16.51
C LEU A 679 -27.92 -15.08 -17.72
N GLN A 680 -27.78 -16.40 -17.61
CA GLN A 680 -28.22 -17.37 -18.62
C GLN A 680 -29.65 -17.88 -18.37
N GLU A 681 -30.31 -17.52 -17.27
CA GLU A 681 -31.72 -17.89 -17.05
C GLU A 681 -32.64 -17.24 -18.11
N PRO A 682 -33.75 -17.88 -18.51
CA PRO A 682 -34.78 -17.24 -19.32
C PRO A 682 -35.46 -16.13 -18.51
N ASP A 683 -35.86 -15.06 -19.18
CA ASP A 683 -36.69 -13.97 -18.64
C ASP A 683 -36.16 -13.29 -17.36
N ALA A 684 -34.83 -13.29 -17.18
CA ALA A 684 -34.14 -12.64 -16.06
C ALA A 684 -34.39 -11.10 -16.03
N PRO A 685 -35.04 -10.55 -14.99
CA PRO A 685 -35.42 -9.13 -14.93
C PRO A 685 -34.31 -8.19 -14.42
N TYR A 686 -33.08 -8.68 -14.29
CA TYR A 686 -31.95 -8.01 -13.62
C TYR A 686 -30.75 -7.84 -14.57
N SER A 687 -29.95 -6.79 -14.39
CA SER A 687 -28.79 -6.52 -15.25
C SER A 687 -27.53 -7.30 -14.82
N LEU A 688 -26.46 -7.18 -15.61
CA LEU A 688 -25.14 -7.70 -15.26
C LEU A 688 -24.63 -7.09 -13.96
N GLU A 689 -24.80 -5.79 -13.79
CA GLU A 689 -24.37 -5.00 -12.65
C GLU A 689 -25.15 -5.41 -11.39
N ASP A 690 -26.47 -5.57 -11.51
CA ASP A 690 -27.34 -6.07 -10.44
C ASP A 690 -26.86 -7.47 -9.96
N VAL A 691 -26.61 -8.40 -10.88
CA VAL A 691 -26.11 -9.75 -10.55
C VAL A 691 -24.71 -9.69 -9.94
N VAL A 692 -23.79 -8.93 -10.53
CA VAL A 692 -22.40 -8.81 -10.06
C VAL A 692 -22.36 -8.29 -8.62
N GLN A 693 -23.16 -7.28 -8.27
CA GLN A 693 -23.19 -6.74 -6.91
C GLN A 693 -23.56 -7.82 -5.89
N VAL A 694 -24.69 -8.50 -6.06
CA VAL A 694 -25.16 -9.51 -5.10
C VAL A 694 -24.27 -10.76 -5.10
N VAL A 695 -23.67 -11.12 -6.24
CA VAL A 695 -22.73 -12.25 -6.38
C VAL A 695 -21.31 -11.92 -5.88
N LYS A 696 -20.95 -10.65 -5.63
CA LYS A 696 -19.77 -10.30 -4.83
C LYS A 696 -19.97 -10.61 -3.35
N GLU A 697 -21.16 -10.30 -2.82
CA GLU A 697 -21.46 -10.48 -1.40
C GLU A 697 -21.77 -11.96 -1.09
N SER A 698 -22.76 -12.56 -1.76
CA SER A 698 -23.26 -13.91 -1.45
C SER A 698 -22.87 -14.98 -2.49
N GLN A 699 -22.89 -16.24 -2.05
CA GLN A 699 -22.76 -17.44 -2.89
C GLN A 699 -24.02 -18.33 -2.87
N ASP A 700 -25.00 -17.98 -2.05
CA ASP A 700 -26.28 -18.69 -1.96
C ASP A 700 -27.19 -18.19 -3.11
N ARG A 701 -27.45 -19.06 -4.09
CA ARG A 701 -28.24 -18.76 -5.29
C ARG A 701 -29.68 -18.35 -4.93
N ASP A 702 -30.27 -18.93 -3.89
CA ASP A 702 -31.66 -18.70 -3.51
C ASP A 702 -31.80 -17.45 -2.63
N PHE A 703 -30.76 -17.09 -1.87
CA PHE A 703 -30.60 -15.74 -1.35
C PHE A 703 -30.45 -14.71 -2.48
N ILE A 704 -29.52 -14.92 -3.43
CA ILE A 704 -29.27 -13.99 -4.54
C ILE A 704 -30.55 -13.73 -5.33
N LYS A 705 -31.31 -14.77 -5.70
CA LYS A 705 -32.61 -14.61 -6.40
C LYS A 705 -33.61 -13.77 -5.61
N ARG A 706 -33.74 -13.98 -4.29
CA ARG A 706 -34.64 -13.18 -3.43
C ARG A 706 -34.19 -11.72 -3.27
N VAL A 707 -32.92 -11.41 -3.50
CA VAL A 707 -32.39 -10.03 -3.51
C VAL A 707 -32.52 -9.38 -4.89
N LEU A 708 -32.42 -10.16 -5.98
CA LEU A 708 -32.58 -9.69 -7.37
C LEU A 708 -34.04 -9.59 -7.83
N ALA A 709 -34.97 -10.25 -7.13
CA ALA A 709 -36.40 -10.28 -7.47
C ALA A 709 -37.27 -9.95 -6.24
N LYS A 710 -37.16 -8.71 -5.73
CA LYS A 710 -38.03 -8.17 -4.70
C LYS A 710 -39.24 -7.48 -5.34
N GLN A 711 -40.43 -7.66 -4.77
CA GLN A 711 -41.64 -6.95 -5.22
C GLN A 711 -41.74 -5.58 -4.55
N CYS A 712 -42.09 -4.53 -5.30
CA CYS A 712 -42.44 -3.24 -4.74
C CYS A 712 -43.89 -3.27 -4.17
N PRO A 713 -44.14 -2.81 -2.93
CA PRO A 713 -45.49 -2.83 -2.34
C PRO A 713 -46.46 -1.79 -2.93
N ILE A 714 -45.97 -0.85 -3.77
CA ILE A 714 -46.77 0.24 -4.34
C ILE A 714 -47.23 -0.09 -5.76
N CYS A 715 -46.30 -0.42 -6.66
CA CYS A 715 -46.60 -0.73 -8.07
C CYS A 715 -46.67 -2.24 -8.38
N PHE A 716 -46.39 -3.12 -7.41
CA PHE A 716 -46.38 -4.59 -7.54
C PHE A 716 -45.39 -5.19 -8.58
N SER A 717 -44.63 -4.36 -9.29
CA SER A 717 -43.52 -4.77 -10.15
C SER A 717 -42.33 -5.33 -9.36
N ILE A 718 -41.51 -6.14 -10.04
CA ILE A 718 -40.33 -6.82 -9.48
C ILE A 718 -39.07 -6.04 -9.83
N TYR A 719 -38.24 -5.75 -8.82
CA TYR A 719 -36.98 -5.03 -8.95
C TYR A 719 -35.85 -5.75 -8.18
N PRO A 720 -34.59 -5.62 -8.63
CA PRO A 720 -33.43 -5.96 -7.80
C PRO A 720 -33.26 -4.94 -6.69
N TYR A 721 -32.68 -5.37 -5.55
CA TYR A 721 -32.50 -4.53 -4.37
C TYR A 721 -31.67 -3.25 -4.61
N SER A 722 -30.77 -3.27 -5.59
CA SER A 722 -30.04 -2.09 -6.12
C SER A 722 -30.96 -0.94 -6.55
N LYS A 723 -32.19 -1.26 -6.98
CA LYS A 723 -33.21 -0.33 -7.48
C LYS A 723 -34.35 -0.11 -6.47
N MET A 724 -34.13 -0.47 -5.20
CA MET A 724 -35.06 -0.22 -4.10
C MET A 724 -34.47 0.75 -3.07
N LYS A 725 -35.28 1.72 -2.66
CA LYS A 725 -35.03 2.59 -1.50
C LYS A 725 -35.73 1.97 -0.29
N SER A 726 -35.08 1.99 0.88
CA SER A 726 -35.67 1.50 2.12
C SER A 726 -35.65 2.60 3.17
N LEU A 727 -36.82 2.98 3.70
CA LEU A 727 -36.94 4.10 4.63
C LEU A 727 -36.28 3.78 5.97
N THR A 728 -35.54 4.74 6.52
CA THR A 728 -34.80 4.61 7.78
C THR A 728 -35.70 4.38 9.00
N SER A 729 -36.89 4.98 9.01
CA SER A 729 -37.88 4.87 10.09
C SER A 729 -38.49 3.47 10.20
N CYS A 730 -38.97 2.92 9.09
CA CYS A 730 -39.85 1.74 9.06
C CYS A 730 -39.30 0.54 8.28
N GLN A 731 -38.12 0.67 7.66
CA GLN A 731 -37.44 -0.36 6.84
C GLN A 731 -38.25 -0.88 5.63
N CYS A 732 -39.40 -0.30 5.33
CA CYS A 732 -40.21 -0.65 4.16
C CYS A 732 -39.44 -0.33 2.88
N SER A 733 -39.35 -1.33 1.99
CA SER A 733 -38.53 -1.30 0.78
C SER A 733 -39.41 -1.09 -0.45
N ILE A 734 -39.14 -0.04 -1.22
CA ILE A 734 -39.98 0.47 -2.32
C ILE A 734 -39.07 0.73 -3.52
N CYS A 735 -39.54 0.59 -4.78
CA CYS A 735 -38.69 0.91 -5.92
C CYS A 735 -38.36 2.42 -5.96
N SER A 736 -37.21 2.77 -6.53
CA SER A 736 -36.77 4.18 -6.61
C SER A 736 -37.79 5.09 -7.30
N GLU A 737 -38.53 4.57 -8.28
CA GLU A 737 -39.56 5.29 -9.05
C GLU A 737 -40.73 5.72 -8.14
N CYS A 738 -41.41 4.78 -7.48
CA CYS A 738 -42.52 5.12 -6.56
C CYS A 738 -42.06 5.90 -5.32
N PHE A 739 -40.80 5.73 -4.88
CA PHE A 739 -40.23 6.55 -3.81
C PHE A 739 -40.06 8.01 -4.26
N GLN A 740 -39.46 8.24 -5.43
CA GLN A 740 -39.29 9.56 -6.03
C GLN A 740 -40.63 10.24 -6.31
N GLU A 741 -41.59 9.52 -6.89
CA GLU A 741 -42.91 10.05 -7.24
C GLU A 741 -43.71 10.47 -5.99
N HIS A 742 -43.81 9.60 -4.97
CA HIS A 742 -44.52 9.92 -3.73
C HIS A 742 -43.94 11.14 -3.03
N PHE A 743 -42.62 11.21 -2.85
CA PHE A 743 -42.00 12.35 -2.17
C PHE A 743 -42.02 13.63 -3.04
N THR A 744 -41.96 13.52 -4.37
CA THR A 744 -42.19 14.68 -5.26
C THR A 744 -43.59 15.27 -5.08
N VAL A 745 -44.63 14.44 -5.04
CA VAL A 745 -46.02 14.88 -4.80
C VAL A 745 -46.21 15.40 -3.37
N ALA A 746 -45.61 14.76 -2.36
CA ALA A 746 -45.67 15.22 -0.98
C ALA A 746 -44.97 16.58 -0.77
N VAL A 747 -43.89 16.86 -1.51
CA VAL A 747 -43.16 18.14 -1.46
C VAL A 747 -43.81 19.23 -2.32
N ARG A 748 -44.40 18.91 -3.47
CA ARG A 748 -45.12 19.91 -4.29
C ARG A 748 -46.49 20.26 -3.69
N ASP A 749 -47.32 19.25 -3.39
CA ASP A 749 -48.77 19.43 -3.27
C ASP A 749 -49.33 19.25 -1.85
N LYS A 750 -48.50 18.84 -0.87
CA LYS A 750 -48.95 18.47 0.49
C LYS A 750 -48.26 19.23 1.63
N HIS A 751 -48.68 18.95 2.85
CA HIS A 751 -48.06 19.49 4.07
C HIS A 751 -46.82 18.66 4.45
N ILE A 752 -45.94 19.24 5.28
CA ILE A 752 -44.70 18.54 5.69
C ILE A 752 -44.98 17.25 6.49
N ARG A 753 -46.16 17.15 7.11
CA ARG A 753 -46.62 15.95 7.84
C ARG A 753 -47.04 14.79 6.92
N ASP A 754 -47.31 15.05 5.64
CA ASP A 754 -47.67 14.00 4.67
C ASP A 754 -46.44 13.24 4.12
N MET A 755 -45.23 13.62 4.53
CA MET A 755 -43.95 13.05 4.10
C MET A 755 -43.62 11.74 4.85
N VAL A 756 -44.63 10.89 5.06
CA VAL A 756 -44.52 9.56 5.68
C VAL A 756 -44.24 8.48 4.64
N CYS A 757 -43.97 7.24 5.09
CA CYS A 757 -43.83 6.08 4.22
C CYS A 757 -45.11 5.78 3.42
N PRO A 758 -45.07 5.67 2.08
CA PRO A 758 -46.26 5.34 1.29
C PRO A 758 -46.73 3.87 1.43
N ALA A 759 -45.95 2.99 2.06
CA ALA A 759 -46.30 1.58 2.27
C ALA A 759 -46.91 1.27 3.65
N CYS A 760 -46.66 2.11 4.67
CA CYS A 760 -47.13 1.86 6.04
C CYS A 760 -47.50 3.12 6.85
N SER A 761 -47.40 4.32 6.27
CA SER A 761 -47.68 5.62 6.90
C SER A 761 -46.84 6.00 8.13
N GLU A 762 -45.81 5.21 8.48
CA GLU A 762 -44.83 5.54 9.53
C GLU A 762 -43.75 6.53 9.04
N PRO A 763 -43.13 7.34 9.92
CA PRO A 763 -43.39 7.45 11.36
C PRO A 763 -44.53 8.43 11.67
N ASP A 764 -45.06 8.39 12.89
CA ASP A 764 -45.95 9.45 13.38
C ASP A 764 -45.19 10.81 13.49
N ILE A 765 -45.52 11.76 12.61
CA ILE A 765 -44.90 13.09 12.53
C ILE A 765 -45.54 14.09 13.52
N ASN A 766 -46.34 13.63 14.49
CA ASN A 766 -46.88 14.50 15.55
C ASN A 766 -45.95 14.70 16.75
N ASP A 767 -44.93 13.86 16.96
CA ASP A 767 -43.93 14.03 18.03
C ASP A 767 -42.76 14.94 17.59
N PRO A 768 -42.54 16.10 18.24
CA PRO A 768 -41.44 17.01 17.91
C PRO A 768 -40.02 16.44 18.00
N GLU A 769 -39.74 15.48 18.89
CA GLU A 769 -38.39 14.92 19.04
C GLU A 769 -38.07 13.91 17.92
N HIS A 770 -39.03 13.03 17.59
CA HIS A 770 -38.88 12.08 16.49
C HIS A 770 -38.88 12.77 15.11
N LEU A 771 -39.61 13.88 14.97
CA LEU A 771 -39.73 14.65 13.73
C LEU A 771 -38.38 15.14 13.18
N GLU A 772 -37.55 15.76 14.03
CA GLU A 772 -36.27 16.34 13.59
C GLU A 772 -35.24 15.24 13.24
N ASN A 773 -35.21 14.16 14.02
CA ASN A 773 -34.41 12.99 13.70
C ASN A 773 -34.85 12.33 12.38
N TYR A 774 -36.17 12.15 12.17
CA TYR A 774 -36.72 11.58 10.94
C TYR A 774 -36.28 12.39 9.71
N PHE A 775 -36.54 13.71 9.69
CA PHE A 775 -36.19 14.56 8.56
C PHE A 775 -34.68 14.64 8.31
N SER A 776 -33.84 14.58 9.37
CA SER A 776 -32.38 14.51 9.18
C SER A 776 -31.92 13.26 8.42
N THR A 777 -32.63 12.14 8.57
CA THR A 777 -32.35 10.91 7.81
C THR A 777 -33.03 10.88 6.45
N LEU A 778 -34.23 11.47 6.32
CA LEU A 778 -34.97 11.55 5.07
C LEU A 778 -34.26 12.48 4.06
N ASP A 779 -33.67 13.59 4.50
CA ASP A 779 -32.89 14.51 3.67
C ASP A 779 -31.83 13.77 2.83
N ILE A 780 -31.06 12.89 3.49
CA ILE A 780 -30.01 12.07 2.86
C ILE A 780 -30.60 11.14 1.80
N GLN A 781 -31.84 10.65 1.98
CA GLN A 781 -32.51 9.78 1.01
C GLN A 781 -33.16 10.55 -0.15
N LEU A 782 -33.56 11.81 0.07
CA LEU A 782 -34.21 12.66 -0.93
C LEU A 782 -33.21 13.41 -1.82
N ARG A 783 -32.04 13.79 -1.29
CA ARG A 783 -30.99 14.54 -2.00
C ARG A 783 -30.58 13.93 -3.34
N ASP A 784 -30.31 12.62 -3.34
CA ASP A 784 -29.89 11.87 -4.52
C ASP A 784 -31.09 11.22 -5.25
N CYS A 785 -32.30 11.74 -5.05
CA CYS A 785 -33.54 11.11 -5.54
C CYS A 785 -34.60 12.09 -6.06
N LEU A 786 -34.66 13.32 -5.58
CA LEU A 786 -35.57 14.36 -6.06
C LEU A 786 -34.90 15.24 -7.13
N GLU A 787 -35.71 15.85 -7.99
CA GLU A 787 -35.25 16.93 -8.86
C GLU A 787 -34.78 18.12 -8.01
N LYS A 788 -33.75 18.87 -8.45
CA LYS A 788 -33.15 19.95 -7.66
C LYS A 788 -34.18 20.97 -7.16
N GLU A 789 -35.09 21.42 -8.01
CA GLU A 789 -36.16 22.36 -7.66
C GLU A 789 -37.11 21.81 -6.57
N VAL A 790 -37.36 20.50 -6.57
CA VAL A 790 -38.20 19.83 -5.58
C VAL A 790 -37.44 19.66 -4.26
N TYR A 791 -36.15 19.33 -4.31
CA TYR A 791 -35.30 19.27 -3.12
C TYR A 791 -35.14 20.66 -2.46
N GLU A 792 -35.05 21.73 -3.26
CA GLU A 792 -35.05 23.11 -2.75
C GLU A 792 -36.40 23.47 -2.09
N LEU A 793 -37.54 23.06 -2.65
CA LEU A 793 -38.87 23.18 -2.02
C LEU A 793 -39.00 22.37 -0.71
N PHE A 794 -38.36 21.20 -0.61
CA PHE A 794 -38.31 20.41 0.63
C PHE A 794 -37.50 21.15 1.71
N HIS A 795 -36.33 21.69 1.36
CA HIS A 795 -35.53 22.52 2.27
C HIS A 795 -36.24 23.81 2.68
N GLN A 796 -36.99 24.43 1.77
CA GLN A 796 -37.86 25.57 2.10
C GLN A 796 -38.91 25.16 3.14
N LYS A 797 -39.71 24.10 2.92
CA LYS A 797 -40.72 23.64 3.89
C LYS A 797 -40.11 23.29 5.25
N LEU A 798 -38.94 22.65 5.30
CA LEU A 798 -38.22 22.37 6.55
C LEU A 798 -37.80 23.66 7.26
N THR A 799 -37.27 24.62 6.52
CA THR A 799 -36.83 25.92 7.05
C THR A 799 -38.02 26.71 7.60
N GLU A 800 -39.14 26.74 6.87
CA GLU A 800 -40.40 27.36 7.32
C GLU A 800 -40.94 26.67 8.58
N HIS A 801 -40.94 25.34 8.63
CA HIS A 801 -41.39 24.58 9.80
C HIS A 801 -40.51 24.81 11.04
N ALA A 802 -39.19 24.91 10.86
CA ALA A 802 -38.27 25.26 11.94
C ALA A 802 -38.47 26.71 12.42
N LEU A 803 -38.62 27.66 11.50
CA LEU A 803 -38.81 29.08 11.82
C LEU A 803 -40.17 29.36 12.47
N ILE A 804 -41.23 28.61 12.16
CA ILE A 804 -42.53 28.70 12.82
C ILE A 804 -42.46 28.36 14.33
N LYS A 805 -41.42 27.64 14.79
CA LYS A 805 -41.16 27.43 16.23
C LYS A 805 -40.60 28.66 16.95
N ASP A 806 -40.06 29.65 16.22
CA ASP A 806 -39.48 30.85 16.83
C ASP A 806 -40.56 31.92 17.12
N PRO A 807 -40.74 32.37 18.39
CA PRO A 807 -41.76 33.35 18.75
C PRO A 807 -41.56 34.74 18.13
N LYS A 808 -40.39 35.03 17.54
CA LYS A 808 -40.05 36.25 16.81
C LYS A 808 -40.19 36.13 15.29
N PHE A 809 -40.47 34.95 14.74
CA PHE A 809 -40.67 34.77 13.30
C PHE A 809 -41.99 35.39 12.81
N ARG A 810 -41.96 36.07 11.66
CA ARG A 810 -43.09 36.82 11.09
C ARG A 810 -43.20 36.60 9.59
N TRP A 811 -44.40 36.30 9.13
CA TRP A 811 -44.78 36.29 7.72
C TRP A 811 -45.19 37.68 7.24
N CYS A 812 -44.68 38.10 6.08
CA CYS A 812 -45.11 39.34 5.42
C CYS A 812 -46.47 39.17 4.74
N THR A 813 -47.42 40.01 5.13
CA THR A 813 -48.80 40.02 4.61
C THR A 813 -48.96 40.59 3.20
N HIS A 814 -47.84 40.91 2.51
CA HIS A 814 -47.82 41.47 1.16
C HIS A 814 -47.09 40.61 0.11
N CYS A 815 -46.26 39.66 0.52
CA CYS A 815 -45.43 38.87 -0.40
C CYS A 815 -45.11 37.45 0.10
N SER A 816 -45.71 37.02 1.22
CA SER A 816 -45.48 35.70 1.82
C SER A 816 -44.01 35.40 2.13
N PHE A 817 -43.20 36.42 2.42
CA PHE A 817 -41.81 36.24 2.88
C PHE A 817 -41.75 36.10 4.41
N GLY A 818 -41.04 35.08 4.89
CA GLY A 818 -40.83 34.83 6.32
C GLY A 818 -39.49 35.38 6.81
N PHE A 819 -39.48 36.07 7.95
CA PHE A 819 -38.26 36.60 8.56
C PHE A 819 -38.38 36.71 10.09
N ILE A 820 -37.25 36.69 10.79
CA ILE A 820 -37.19 36.94 12.24
C ILE A 820 -37.24 38.46 12.46
N TRP A 821 -38.05 38.90 13.43
CA TRP A 821 -38.18 40.32 13.80
C TRP A 821 -37.93 40.51 15.31
N ASP A 822 -36.76 41.07 15.63
CA ASP A 822 -36.31 41.30 17.01
C ASP A 822 -36.89 42.55 17.69
N GLY A 823 -37.67 43.37 16.96
CA GLY A 823 -38.20 44.64 17.48
C GLY A 823 -39.54 44.52 18.20
N ASP A 824 -39.65 45.18 19.35
CA ASP A 824 -40.93 45.33 20.07
C ASP A 824 -41.89 46.35 19.42
N GLU A 825 -41.48 47.00 18.33
CA GLU A 825 -42.34 47.94 17.59
C GLU A 825 -43.54 47.24 16.94
N LEU A 826 -44.70 47.92 16.97
CA LEU A 826 -45.87 47.53 16.18
C LEU A 826 -45.62 47.61 14.67
N LYS A 827 -44.67 48.43 14.21
CA LYS A 827 -44.35 48.59 12.79
C LYS A 827 -43.27 47.61 12.34
N VAL A 828 -43.67 46.52 11.70
CA VAL A 828 -42.74 45.60 11.02
C VAL A 828 -42.53 46.07 9.59
N THR A 829 -41.32 45.99 9.05
CA THR A 829 -41.05 46.23 7.63
C THR A 829 -40.42 45.00 6.99
N CYS A 830 -41.02 44.49 5.91
CA CYS A 830 -40.53 43.30 5.24
C CYS A 830 -39.25 43.61 4.43
N PRO A 831 -38.14 42.88 4.63
CA PRO A 831 -36.89 43.15 3.93
C PRO A 831 -36.92 42.79 2.43
N GLN A 832 -37.83 41.90 1.98
CA GLN A 832 -37.93 41.54 0.56
C GLN A 832 -38.78 42.53 -0.25
N CYS A 833 -39.98 42.88 0.22
CA CYS A 833 -40.89 43.77 -0.53
C CYS A 833 -40.89 45.23 -0.07
N ASN A 834 -40.15 45.57 0.99
CA ASN A 834 -40.04 46.91 1.59
C ASN A 834 -41.37 47.57 2.02
N LYS A 835 -42.45 46.80 2.12
CA LYS A 835 -43.74 47.25 2.67
C LYS A 835 -43.80 46.99 4.18
N SER A 836 -44.39 47.94 4.91
CA SER A 836 -44.61 47.84 6.35
C SER A 836 -46.00 47.29 6.68
N PHE A 837 -46.12 46.52 7.76
CA PHE A 837 -47.36 45.96 8.29
C PHE A 837 -47.34 45.91 9.82
N CYS A 838 -48.49 45.75 10.47
CA CYS A 838 -48.59 45.72 11.92
C CYS A 838 -48.18 44.34 12.50
N ASN A 839 -47.33 44.35 13.52
CA ASN A 839 -46.80 43.18 14.21
C ASN A 839 -47.91 42.35 14.87
N GLU A 840 -48.90 43.01 15.47
CA GLU A 840 -50.04 42.39 16.14
C GLU A 840 -51.18 42.10 15.14
N CYS A 841 -51.90 43.14 14.69
CA CYS A 841 -53.13 42.96 13.92
C CYS A 841 -52.93 42.53 12.45
N LYS A 842 -51.68 42.39 11.98
CA LYS A 842 -51.27 41.93 10.64
C LYS A 842 -51.76 42.80 9.46
N LYS A 843 -52.53 43.87 9.70
CA LYS A 843 -52.99 44.81 8.67
C LYS A 843 -51.81 45.60 8.08
N PRO A 844 -51.89 46.08 6.81
CA PRO A 844 -50.89 46.97 6.23
C PRO A 844 -50.66 48.21 7.10
N TRP A 845 -49.43 48.73 7.13
CA TRP A 845 -49.11 49.86 8.01
C TRP A 845 -49.46 51.21 7.39
N GLU A 846 -50.28 51.98 8.09
CA GLU A 846 -50.59 53.38 7.77
C GLU A 846 -49.97 54.31 8.80
N GLN A 847 -49.66 55.56 8.42
CA GLN A 847 -49.02 56.52 9.34
C GLN A 847 -49.91 56.80 10.56
N GLN A 848 -51.22 56.70 10.40
CA GLN A 848 -52.24 56.89 11.43
C GLN A 848 -52.31 55.73 12.44
N HIS A 849 -51.61 54.61 12.22
CA HIS A 849 -51.40 53.57 13.24
C HIS A 849 -50.25 53.93 14.20
N GLN A 850 -49.40 54.91 13.86
CA GLN A 850 -48.26 55.32 14.69
C GLN A 850 -48.74 55.90 16.03
N GLY A 851 -48.38 55.24 17.13
CA GLY A 851 -48.76 55.67 18.48
C GLY A 851 -50.19 55.29 18.91
N LEU A 852 -50.94 54.55 18.09
CA LEU A 852 -52.23 53.96 18.45
C LEU A 852 -52.09 52.45 18.67
N THR A 853 -52.86 51.90 19.62
CA THR A 853 -53.05 50.44 19.71
C THR A 853 -53.82 49.93 18.49
N CYS A 854 -53.75 48.62 18.22
CA CYS A 854 -54.51 48.00 17.13
C CYS A 854 -56.03 48.27 17.21
N GLU A 855 -56.59 48.26 18.42
CA GLU A 855 -58.00 48.58 18.68
C GLU A 855 -58.32 50.05 18.40
N GLN A 856 -57.46 50.97 18.88
CA GLN A 856 -57.61 52.41 18.64
C GLN A 856 -57.49 52.76 17.16
N PHE A 857 -56.56 52.13 16.42
CA PHE A 857 -56.46 52.29 14.97
C PHE A 857 -57.70 51.75 14.24
N GLN A 858 -58.30 50.64 14.72
CA GLN A 858 -59.56 50.13 14.16
C GLN A 858 -60.79 50.98 14.52
N VAL A 859 -60.82 51.64 15.69
CA VAL A 859 -61.80 52.70 16.00
C VAL A 859 -61.60 53.88 15.05
N TRP A 860 -60.37 54.40 14.94
CA TRP A 860 -60.04 55.52 14.06
C TRP A 860 -60.45 55.24 12.60
N LYS A 861 -60.16 54.05 12.07
CA LYS A 861 -60.61 53.60 10.75
C LYS A 861 -62.13 53.66 10.59
N ARG A 862 -62.91 53.15 11.55
CA ARG A 862 -64.39 53.21 11.51
C ARG A 862 -64.92 54.65 11.47
N GLU A 863 -64.25 55.56 12.18
CA GLU A 863 -64.68 56.95 12.37
C GLU A 863 -64.14 57.92 11.31
N ASN A 864 -63.08 57.57 10.56
CA ASN A 864 -62.37 58.50 9.68
C ASN A 864 -62.09 57.96 8.26
N ASP A 865 -62.24 56.66 7.99
CA ASP A 865 -62.00 56.09 6.65
C ASP A 865 -63.27 56.17 5.78
N PRO A 866 -63.29 56.96 4.69
CA PRO A 866 -64.48 57.13 3.85
C PRO A 866 -64.86 55.88 3.04
N GLU A 867 -63.98 54.88 2.94
CA GLU A 867 -64.27 53.59 2.29
C GLU A 867 -64.89 52.61 3.29
N TYR A 868 -64.43 52.63 4.55
CA TYR A 868 -65.05 51.85 5.62
C TYR A 868 -66.47 52.37 5.91
N GLN A 869 -66.63 53.70 6.04
CA GLN A 869 -67.95 54.31 6.28
C GLN A 869 -68.96 54.01 5.17
N ARG A 870 -68.48 53.91 3.92
CA ARG A 870 -69.29 53.52 2.74
C ARG A 870 -69.76 52.05 2.80
N GLN A 871 -69.07 51.19 3.55
CA GLN A 871 -69.51 49.80 3.83
C GLN A 871 -70.50 49.70 5.00
N GLY A 872 -70.52 50.70 5.90
CA GLY A 872 -71.47 50.81 7.00
C GLY A 872 -71.59 49.53 7.83
N LEU A 873 -72.83 49.08 8.05
CA LEU A 873 -73.12 47.89 8.86
C LEU A 873 -72.49 46.60 8.29
N ALA A 874 -72.26 46.52 6.98
CA ALA A 874 -71.61 45.37 6.34
C ALA A 874 -70.10 45.33 6.59
N GLY A 875 -69.46 46.47 6.86
CA GLY A 875 -68.10 46.52 7.41
C GLY A 875 -68.06 46.01 8.85
N TYR A 876 -68.95 46.55 9.69
CA TYR A 876 -69.06 46.18 11.10
C TYR A 876 -69.34 44.68 11.33
N LEU A 877 -70.28 44.09 10.57
CA LEU A 877 -70.59 42.66 10.64
C LEU A 877 -69.48 41.75 10.10
N ARG A 878 -68.54 42.28 9.30
CA ARG A 878 -67.35 41.55 8.83
C ARG A 878 -66.26 41.53 9.90
N ASP A 879 -66.04 42.67 10.56
CA ASP A 879 -65.06 42.85 11.64
C ASP A 879 -65.49 42.18 12.96
N ASN A 880 -66.79 41.98 13.18
CA ASN A 880 -67.37 41.41 14.41
C ASN A 880 -68.19 40.13 14.12
N GLY A 881 -67.99 39.52 12.95
CA GLY A 881 -68.61 38.25 12.59
C GLY A 881 -68.09 37.11 13.44
N ILE A 882 -68.89 36.04 13.60
CA ILE A 882 -68.41 34.81 14.22
C ILE A 882 -67.34 34.23 13.30
N SER A 883 -66.08 34.29 13.72
CA SER A 883 -65.03 33.50 13.12
C SER A 883 -65.33 32.04 13.41
N GLU A 884 -65.63 31.26 12.35
CA GLU A 884 -65.41 29.83 12.44
C GLU A 884 -63.95 29.62 12.84
N LEU A 885 -63.74 28.89 13.94
CA LEU A 885 -62.40 28.48 14.33
C LEU A 885 -61.75 27.78 13.14
N PRO A 886 -60.49 28.10 12.77
CA PRO A 886 -59.82 27.43 11.67
C PRO A 886 -59.90 25.93 11.94
N SER A 887 -60.50 25.20 11.00
CA SER A 887 -60.84 23.80 11.20
C SER A 887 -59.55 22.99 11.33
N TYR A 888 -59.16 22.71 12.59
CA TYR A 888 -58.21 21.66 12.97
C TYR A 888 -58.79 20.33 12.49
N SER A 889 -58.55 20.09 11.21
CA SER A 889 -58.85 18.85 10.51
C SER A 889 -57.78 17.86 10.97
N ASN A 890 -58.20 16.85 11.74
CA ASN A 890 -57.35 15.73 12.14
C ASN A 890 -56.92 14.93 10.90
#